data_AF-A0A935XPY0-F1
#
_entry.id   AF-A0A935XPY0-F1
#
_cell.length_a   1.000
_cell.length_b   1.000
_cell.length_c   1.000
_cell.angle_alpha   90.00
_cell.angle_beta   90.00
_cell.angle_gamma   90.00
#
_symmetry.space_group_name_H-M   'P 1'
#
loop_
_entity.id
_entity.type
_entity.pdbx_description
1 polymer ?
#
loop_
_entity_poly.entity_id
_entity_poly.type
_entity_poly.pdbx_seq_one_letter_code
_entity_poly.pdbx_strand_id
1 'polypeptide(L)'
;MKFSIYRYDPDRDERPYMKDYEVKLEPTDRMLLDALVRLKMQDDSLSFRRSCREGVCGSDAMNINGKNGLACITKIADLPDTVMLRPLPGLPVIRDLIVDMTQFFKQYHSIKPYLINDEQPPERERLQSPEEREELNGLYECILCACCSTACPSFWWNPDKFVGPAGLLQAYRFIADTRDQATSERLDDLEDPYRLFRCHTIMNCVDVCPKGLNPTKAIGKIKELMVKRAVCRLGWAIDLDRLSWKCRRGLLELDIVLESFLRQRDSLAEEELAALGELLDSGQRPLGRRQGFERALRSQASQHRGAPARRLIKENAMDKKATLNLPDGRSFDFPVMPGTIGPEVVDIRSLYGKSGMFTYDPGFLSTASCNSTITYIDGDAGVLMYRGYPIEQLAENCDFLETCYLLLNGELPDAAQKKQFVDTVIHHTMVHDQLTRFFTGFRRDAHPMAVLVGVVGALSAFYHDSLDINNPEHREIAAFRLIAKLPTIVAMAYKYSVGQPFIYPKNDLSYTANFMRMMFAVPAEDYKVNDVLVRAMDRIFILHADHEQNASTSTVRLAGSSGANPFACIAAGIACLWGPAHGGANEAALNMLEEIGDASKIPEFIKQVKDKNSGTKLMGFGHRVYKNYDPRAKLMRETCHEVLNELGLHNDRLFKLAIALEKIALEDEYFVSRKLYPNVDFYSGIVQRALGIPVSMFTCIFSLARTVGWIAQWQEMISDPEYKIGRPRQLYKGAVKRDFVPMPKR
;
A
#
# COMPACT_ATOMS: atom_id res chain seq x y z
N MET A 1 18.79 9.92 44.55
CA MET A 1 18.24 9.90 43.18
C MET A 1 18.29 8.46 42.66
N LYS A 2 17.30 8.01 41.91
CA LYS A 2 17.23 6.63 41.40
C LYS A 2 17.73 6.59 39.95
N PHE A 3 18.55 5.60 39.63
CA PHE A 3 19.06 5.37 38.28
C PHE A 3 18.75 3.95 37.83
N SER A 4 18.13 3.80 36.67
CA SER A 4 17.94 2.51 35.99
C SER A 4 18.88 2.47 34.78
N ILE A 5 19.97 1.71 34.87
CA ILE A 5 21.07 1.75 33.90
C ILE A 5 21.13 0.45 33.11
N TYR A 6 21.28 0.56 31.79
CA TYR A 6 21.58 -0.56 30.92
C TYR A 6 22.96 -1.16 31.26
N ARG A 7 22.99 -2.44 31.59
CA ARG A 7 24.20 -3.21 31.90
C ARG A 7 24.40 -4.33 30.89
N TYR A 8 25.64 -4.51 30.47
CA TYR A 8 26.06 -5.60 29.60
C TYR A 8 27.58 -5.75 29.58
N ASP A 9 28.07 -6.92 29.97
CA ASP A 9 29.46 -7.36 29.83
C ASP A 9 29.50 -8.59 28.92
N PRO A 10 30.00 -8.48 27.66
CA PRO A 10 29.97 -9.60 26.71
C PRO A 10 30.78 -10.82 27.15
N ASP A 11 31.71 -10.65 28.10
CA ASP A 11 32.51 -11.75 28.65
C ASP A 11 31.79 -12.53 29.76
N ARG A 12 30.67 -12.00 30.28
CA ARG A 12 29.98 -12.54 31.48
C ARG A 12 28.47 -12.71 31.30
N ASP A 13 27.83 -11.80 30.58
CA ASP A 13 26.38 -11.71 30.48
C ASP A 13 25.89 -12.34 29.17
N GLU A 14 24.91 -13.26 29.25
CA GLU A 14 24.27 -13.83 28.06
C GLU A 14 23.42 -12.81 27.28
N ARG A 15 22.87 -11.82 27.99
CA ARG A 15 21.98 -10.78 27.43
C ARG A 15 22.03 -9.51 28.28
N PRO A 16 21.77 -8.34 27.70
CA PRO A 16 21.71 -7.10 28.45
C PRO A 16 20.53 -7.05 29.42
N TYR A 17 20.67 -6.28 30.48
CA TYR A 17 19.64 -6.08 31.50
C TYR A 17 19.66 -4.65 32.04
N MET A 18 18.57 -4.23 32.68
CA MET A 18 18.53 -2.98 33.42
C MET A 18 18.86 -3.27 34.89
N LYS A 19 19.73 -2.46 35.49
CA LYS A 19 20.06 -2.52 36.92
C LYS A 19 19.77 -1.18 37.58
N ASP A 20 19.07 -1.25 38.70
CA ASP A 20 18.70 -0.08 39.48
C ASP A 20 19.78 0.27 40.51
N TYR A 21 20.02 1.57 40.69
CA TYR A 21 20.93 2.14 41.67
C TYR A 21 20.24 3.27 42.40
N GLU A 22 20.58 3.41 43.68
CA GLU A 22 20.32 4.62 44.44
C GLU A 22 21.64 5.32 44.71
N VAL A 23 21.74 6.57 44.25
CA VAL A 23 22.91 7.41 44.52
C VAL A 23 22.50 8.61 45.37
N LYS A 24 23.30 8.86 46.41
CA LYS A 24 23.23 10.09 47.21
C LYS A 24 24.09 11.15 46.54
N LEU A 25 23.44 12.20 46.06
CA LEU A 25 24.10 13.33 45.41
C LEU A 25 24.62 14.31 46.46
N GLU A 26 25.78 14.92 46.19
CA GLU A 26 26.34 16.03 46.96
C GLU A 26 25.98 17.38 46.33
N PRO A 27 26.04 18.49 47.10
CA PRO A 27 25.81 19.84 46.56
C PRO A 27 26.74 20.25 45.43
N THR A 28 27.88 19.57 45.29
CA THR A 28 28.87 19.75 44.23
C THR A 28 28.49 19.05 42.93
N ASP A 29 27.58 18.08 42.95
CA ASP A 29 27.14 17.36 41.76
C ASP A 29 26.16 18.23 40.96
N ARG A 30 26.62 18.73 39.81
CA ARG A 30 25.82 19.62 38.96
C ARG A 30 25.34 18.91 37.71
N MET A 31 26.18 18.05 37.15
CA MET A 31 25.96 17.41 35.85
C MET A 31 25.73 15.91 36.02
N LEU A 32 24.98 15.29 35.10
CA LEU A 32 24.71 13.85 35.09
C LEU A 32 26.01 13.04 35.11
N LEU A 33 27.08 13.55 34.49
CA LEU A 33 28.39 12.92 34.55
C LEU A 33 28.90 12.77 35.98
N ASP A 34 28.68 13.74 36.88
CA ASP A 34 29.10 13.67 38.28
C ASP A 34 28.40 12.50 39.00
N ALA A 35 27.10 12.33 38.75
CA ALA A 35 26.35 11.19 39.26
C ALA A 35 26.88 9.85 38.72
N LEU A 36 27.23 9.78 37.43
CA LEU A 36 27.86 8.59 36.83
C LEU A 36 29.23 8.28 37.44
N VAL A 37 30.02 9.30 37.80
CA VAL A 37 31.30 9.09 38.51
C VAL A 37 31.07 8.43 39.86
N ARG A 38 30.09 8.92 40.63
CA ARG A 38 29.74 8.33 41.94
C ARG A 38 29.20 6.92 41.81
N LEU A 39 28.34 6.67 40.82
CA LEU A 39 27.85 5.33 40.51
C LEU A 39 29.00 4.37 40.21
N LYS A 40 30.04 4.82 39.49
CA LYS A 40 31.23 4.00 39.24
C LYS A 40 32.09 3.78 40.49
N MET A 41 32.08 4.70 41.46
CA MET A 41 32.74 4.47 42.75
C MET A 41 31.97 3.45 43.60
N GLN A 42 30.64 3.39 43.45
CA GLN A 42 29.79 2.40 44.10
C GLN A 42 29.82 1.02 43.40
N ASP A 43 29.91 1.02 42.06
CA ASP A 43 29.98 -0.17 41.22
C ASP A 43 31.10 0.04 40.17
N ASP A 44 32.29 -0.46 40.48
CA ASP A 44 33.50 -0.29 39.68
C ASP A 44 33.41 -0.96 38.29
N SER A 45 32.53 -1.96 38.15
CA SER A 45 32.28 -2.69 36.90
C SER A 45 31.51 -1.86 35.86
N LEU A 46 30.82 -0.79 36.27
CA LEU A 46 30.05 0.09 35.38
C LEU A 46 30.99 0.81 34.40
N SER A 47 30.70 0.71 33.12
CA SER A 47 31.52 1.23 32.04
C SER A 47 30.79 2.30 31.22
N PHE A 48 31.43 3.46 31.06
CA PHE A 48 30.99 4.54 30.19
C PHE A 48 32.22 5.36 29.75
N ARG A 49 32.10 6.07 28.63
CA ARG A 49 33.17 6.93 28.12
C ARG A 49 33.01 8.35 28.67
N ARG A 50 34.14 8.98 28.98
CA ARG A 50 34.25 10.40 29.32
C ARG A 50 35.64 10.89 28.95
N SER A 51 35.75 12.15 28.56
CA SER A 51 37.06 12.78 28.27
C SER A 51 37.09 14.22 28.75
N CYS A 52 36.58 15.18 27.96
CA CYS A 52 36.79 16.61 28.23
C CYS A 52 35.91 17.21 29.33
N ARG A 53 34.75 16.62 29.65
CA ARG A 53 33.72 17.14 30.58
C ARG A 53 33.07 18.50 30.25
N GLU A 54 33.52 19.17 29.19
CA GLU A 54 32.99 20.49 28.77
C GLU A 54 32.01 20.42 27.57
N GLY A 55 31.52 19.23 27.21
CA GLY A 55 30.67 19.06 26.03
C GLY A 55 31.39 19.36 24.71
N VAL A 56 32.70 19.10 24.63
CA VAL A 56 33.55 19.36 23.45
C VAL A 56 33.91 18.07 22.71
N CYS A 57 34.22 16.99 23.43
CA CYS A 57 34.68 15.73 22.82
C CYS A 57 33.55 14.77 22.39
N GLY A 58 32.32 14.98 22.88
CA GLY A 58 31.19 14.10 22.62
C GLY A 58 31.29 12.67 23.18
N SER A 59 32.33 12.34 23.95
CA SER A 59 32.63 10.96 24.36
C SER A 59 31.61 10.35 25.31
N ASP A 60 30.92 11.18 26.08
CA ASP A 60 29.92 10.80 27.08
C ASP A 60 28.49 10.94 26.55
N ALA A 61 28.34 10.79 25.23
CA ALA A 61 27.04 10.73 24.57
C ALA A 61 26.32 9.42 24.92
N MET A 62 25.05 9.53 25.30
CA MET A 62 24.19 8.41 25.66
C MET A 62 22.72 8.78 25.50
N ASN A 63 21.84 7.79 25.67
CA ASN A 63 20.40 8.03 25.74
C ASN A 63 19.97 8.24 27.20
N ILE A 64 19.41 9.42 27.47
CA ILE A 64 19.00 9.89 28.80
C ILE A 64 17.48 10.06 28.75
N ASN A 65 16.75 9.19 29.46
CA ASN A 65 15.29 9.19 29.49
C ASN A 65 14.63 9.18 28.08
N GLY A 66 15.21 8.45 27.13
CA GLY A 66 14.70 8.37 25.75
C GLY A 66 15.24 9.45 24.81
N LYS A 67 15.95 10.47 25.29
CA LYS A 67 16.57 11.52 24.46
C LYS A 67 18.10 11.39 24.43
N ASN A 68 18.70 11.46 23.25
CA ASN A 68 20.15 11.43 23.13
C ASN A 68 20.75 12.77 23.62
N GLY A 69 21.84 12.70 24.39
CA GLY A 69 22.50 13.86 24.94
C GLY A 69 23.87 13.52 25.54
N LEU A 70 24.55 14.53 26.07
CA LEU A 70 25.84 14.39 26.73
C LEU A 70 25.68 14.47 28.25
N ALA A 71 26.23 13.51 28.98
CA ALA A 71 26.12 13.50 30.44
C ALA A 71 26.79 14.72 31.11
N CYS A 72 27.85 15.27 30.53
CA CYS A 72 28.68 16.32 31.10
C CYS A 72 28.05 17.71 31.05
N ILE A 73 27.04 17.91 30.21
CA ILE A 73 26.31 19.18 30.11
C ILE A 73 24.82 19.02 30.44
N THR A 74 24.38 17.81 30.77
CA THR A 74 23.02 17.57 31.26
C THR A 74 22.97 17.86 32.74
N LYS A 75 22.25 18.91 33.14
CA LYS A 75 22.13 19.28 34.56
C LYS A 75 21.26 18.28 35.29
N ILE A 76 21.71 17.87 36.47
CA ILE A 76 20.93 17.00 37.35
C ILE A 76 19.60 17.65 37.75
N ALA A 77 19.60 18.97 37.95
CA ALA A 77 18.41 19.73 38.33
C ALA A 77 17.27 19.66 37.29
N ASP A 78 17.60 19.38 36.03
CA ASP A 78 16.63 19.28 34.94
C ASP A 78 16.09 17.84 34.76
N LEU A 79 16.59 16.88 35.55
CA LEU A 79 16.25 15.46 35.45
C LEU A 79 15.18 15.06 36.49
N PRO A 80 14.28 14.12 36.14
CA PRO A 80 13.30 13.57 37.08
C PRO A 80 13.98 12.71 38.16
N ASP A 81 13.26 12.43 39.27
CA ASP A 81 13.77 11.65 40.40
C ASP A 81 14.32 10.25 40.03
N THR A 82 13.79 9.67 38.95
CA THR A 82 14.22 8.40 38.37
C THR A 82 14.78 8.63 36.97
N VAL A 83 16.08 8.35 36.78
CA VAL A 83 16.79 8.54 35.52
C VAL A 83 17.09 7.20 34.87
N MET A 84 16.64 7.03 33.63
CA MET A 84 16.94 5.88 32.81
C MET A 84 18.09 6.19 31.85
N LEU A 85 19.16 5.38 31.91
CA LEU A 85 20.33 5.55 31.05
C LEU A 85 20.52 4.32 30.16
N ARG A 86 20.67 4.57 28.86
CA ARG A 86 20.89 3.55 27.83
C ARG A 86 22.03 3.97 26.89
N PRO A 87 22.71 3.02 26.25
CA PRO A 87 23.66 3.33 25.18
C PRO A 87 22.97 4.09 24.03
N LEU A 88 23.76 4.78 23.19
CA LEU A 88 23.22 5.40 21.98
C LEU A 88 22.56 4.35 21.08
N PRO A 89 21.33 4.59 20.59
CA PRO A 89 20.60 3.57 19.84
C PRO A 89 21.14 3.39 18.40
N GLY A 90 20.96 2.17 17.87
CA GLY A 90 21.38 1.82 16.51
C GLY A 90 22.87 1.55 16.34
N LEU A 91 23.64 1.52 17.43
CA LEU A 91 25.06 1.13 17.43
C LEU A 91 25.25 -0.14 18.28
N PRO A 92 26.15 -1.06 17.87
CA PRO A 92 26.49 -2.23 18.68
C PRO A 92 27.02 -1.80 20.05
N VAL A 93 26.53 -2.44 21.11
CA VAL A 93 27.01 -2.18 22.47
C VAL A 93 28.29 -2.97 22.71
N ILE A 94 29.37 -2.29 23.09
CA ILE A 94 30.63 -2.91 23.50
C ILE A 94 30.52 -3.38 24.95
N ARG A 95 30.12 -2.47 25.85
CA ARG A 95 29.98 -2.74 27.28
C ARG A 95 29.15 -1.66 27.96
N ASP A 96 28.12 -2.02 28.70
CA ASP A 96 27.22 -1.10 29.41
C ASP A 96 26.74 0.08 28.52
N LEU A 97 27.21 1.31 28.78
CA LEU A 97 26.84 2.52 28.03
C LEU A 97 27.80 2.83 26.87
N ILE A 98 28.81 2.00 26.63
CA ILE A 98 29.81 2.15 25.58
C ILE A 98 29.34 1.46 24.31
N VAL A 99 29.29 2.20 23.21
CA VAL A 99 28.92 1.70 21.88
C VAL A 99 30.11 1.69 20.93
N ASP A 100 30.02 0.84 19.90
CA ASP A 100 30.93 0.83 18.77
C ASP A 100 30.58 1.94 17.78
N MET A 101 31.50 2.90 17.65
CA MET A 101 31.37 4.06 16.77
C MET A 101 31.98 3.81 15.39
N THR A 102 32.51 2.62 15.12
CA THR A 102 33.20 2.29 13.86
C THR A 102 32.33 2.61 12.65
N GLN A 103 31.05 2.22 12.67
CA GLN A 103 30.16 2.48 11.54
C GLN A 103 29.84 3.96 11.35
N PHE A 104 29.69 4.70 12.45
CA PHE A 104 29.52 6.16 12.41
C PHE A 104 30.73 6.85 11.79
N PHE A 105 31.95 6.49 12.21
CA PHE A 105 33.17 7.07 11.66
C PHE A 105 33.44 6.65 10.22
N LYS A 106 33.06 5.44 9.80
CA LYS A 106 33.09 5.05 8.39
C LYS A 106 32.30 6.02 7.51
N GLN A 107 31.08 6.38 7.91
CA GLN A 107 30.28 7.36 7.17
C GLN A 107 30.91 8.76 7.20
N TYR A 108 31.41 9.20 8.36
CA TYR A 108 32.12 10.48 8.46
C TYR A 108 33.39 10.53 7.59
N HIS A 109 34.15 9.44 7.49
CA HIS A 109 35.33 9.39 6.62
C HIS A 109 34.97 9.30 5.14
N SER A 110 33.83 8.69 4.80
CA SER A 110 33.38 8.54 3.42
C SER A 110 33.16 9.88 2.70
N ILE A 111 32.83 10.94 3.44
CA ILE A 111 32.63 12.29 2.88
C ILE A 111 33.95 13.06 2.65
N LYS A 112 35.12 12.44 2.90
CA LYS A 112 36.45 13.06 2.84
C LYS A 112 36.52 14.36 3.66
N PRO A 113 36.50 14.28 5.01
CA PRO A 113 36.29 15.43 5.90
C PRO A 113 37.54 16.30 6.08
N TYR A 114 38.17 16.70 4.99
CA TYR A 114 39.36 17.55 4.92
C TYR A 114 39.26 18.42 3.65
N LEU A 115 39.93 19.58 3.66
CA LEU A 115 39.94 20.50 2.52
C LEU A 115 40.70 19.86 1.34
N ILE A 116 40.11 19.85 0.14
CA ILE A 116 40.77 19.41 -1.10
C ILE A 116 41.04 20.63 -1.97
N ASN A 117 42.31 20.93 -2.21
CA ASN A 117 42.77 22.07 -3.00
C ASN A 117 44.13 21.72 -3.61
N ASP A 118 44.23 21.74 -4.94
CA ASP A 118 45.40 21.27 -5.69
C ASP A 118 46.46 22.37 -5.90
N GLU A 119 46.20 23.59 -5.43
CA GLU A 119 47.18 24.67 -5.46
C GLU A 119 48.22 24.51 -4.36
N GLN A 120 49.46 24.96 -4.63
CA GLN A 120 50.48 25.00 -3.59
C GLN A 120 49.97 25.79 -2.37
N PRO A 121 50.09 25.25 -1.14
CA PRO A 121 49.75 25.99 0.06
C PRO A 121 50.52 27.32 0.11
N PRO A 122 49.83 28.47 0.29
CA PRO A 122 50.52 29.75 0.45
C PRO A 122 51.36 29.77 1.73
N GLU A 123 52.31 30.71 1.84
CA GLU A 123 53.08 30.93 3.09
C GLU A 123 52.19 31.31 4.30
N ARG A 124 50.98 31.81 4.01
CA ARG A 124 49.94 32.17 4.98
C ARG A 124 48.66 31.36 4.74
N GLU A 125 47.58 31.70 5.42
CA GLU A 125 46.27 31.11 5.21
C GLU A 125 45.67 31.43 3.83
N ARG A 126 44.84 30.51 3.31
CA ARG A 126 43.94 30.82 2.20
C ARG A 126 42.84 31.75 2.71
N LEU A 127 42.77 32.94 2.14
CA LEU A 127 41.80 33.97 2.51
C LEU A 127 40.39 33.62 2.01
N GLN A 128 39.39 34.05 2.74
CA GLN A 128 37.97 33.89 2.48
C GLN A 128 37.27 35.17 2.94
N SER A 129 36.24 35.64 2.22
CA SER A 129 35.52 36.85 2.61
C SER A 129 34.74 36.63 3.93
N PRO A 130 34.43 37.69 4.69
CA PRO A 130 33.57 37.56 5.88
C PRO A 130 32.23 36.88 5.59
N GLU A 131 31.61 37.17 4.44
CA GLU A 131 30.34 36.59 4.01
C GLU A 131 30.47 35.09 3.69
N GLU A 132 31.51 34.71 2.96
CA GLU A 132 31.82 33.29 2.66
C GLU A 132 32.12 32.51 3.95
N ARG A 133 32.82 33.14 4.90
CA ARG A 133 33.13 32.55 6.20
C ARG A 133 31.89 32.39 7.06
N GLU A 134 30.92 33.31 6.98
CA GLU A 134 29.68 33.26 7.74
C GLU A 134 28.82 32.05 7.35
N GLU A 135 28.83 31.63 6.09
CA GLU A 135 28.11 30.43 5.62
C GLU A 135 28.58 29.14 6.32
N LEU A 136 29.82 29.14 6.84
CA LEU A 136 30.39 28.01 7.56
C LEU A 136 30.00 27.97 9.05
N ASN A 137 29.45 29.06 9.61
CA ASN A 137 29.03 29.11 11.01
C ASN A 137 27.89 28.13 11.30
N GLY A 138 28.02 27.39 12.40
CA GLY A 138 27.12 26.27 12.75
C GLY A 138 27.46 24.94 12.06
N LEU A 139 28.40 24.90 11.10
CA LEU A 139 28.81 23.65 10.44
C LEU A 139 30.06 23.03 11.08
N TYR A 140 31.08 23.82 11.42
CA TYR A 140 32.34 23.30 11.99
C TYR A 140 32.27 22.99 13.48
N GLU A 141 31.23 23.42 14.18
CA GLU A 141 31.00 23.22 15.61
C GLU A 141 30.49 21.80 15.93
N CYS A 142 30.29 20.96 14.93
CA CYS A 142 29.92 19.57 15.14
C CYS A 142 31.04 18.82 15.86
N ILE A 143 30.73 18.34 17.06
CA ILE A 143 31.67 17.61 17.92
C ILE A 143 31.66 16.09 17.71
N LEU A 144 31.03 15.60 16.63
CA LEU A 144 30.98 14.18 16.25
C LEU A 144 30.49 13.22 17.37
N CYS A 145 29.63 13.70 18.27
CA CYS A 145 29.06 12.91 19.36
C CYS A 145 28.03 11.84 18.94
N ALA A 146 27.73 11.75 17.65
CA ALA A 146 26.72 10.88 17.04
C ALA A 146 25.28 11.00 17.58
N CYS A 147 24.95 11.90 18.51
CA CYS A 147 23.60 12.04 19.07
C CYS A 147 22.55 12.23 17.96
N CYS A 148 22.84 13.09 16.97
CA CYS A 148 21.94 13.37 15.86
C CYS A 148 21.79 12.19 14.88
N SER A 149 22.88 11.48 14.57
CA SER A 149 22.85 10.32 13.68
C SER A 149 22.14 9.13 14.33
N THR A 150 22.44 8.87 15.60
CA THR A 150 21.81 7.78 16.37
C THR A 150 20.40 8.12 16.84
N ALA A 151 19.87 9.32 16.62
CA ALA A 151 18.44 9.61 16.79
C ALA A 151 17.66 9.51 15.47
N CYS A 152 18.35 9.26 14.35
CA CYS A 152 17.77 9.21 13.02
C CYS A 152 17.38 7.76 12.66
N PRO A 153 16.08 7.47 12.44
CA PRO A 153 15.66 6.13 12.05
C PRO A 153 16.30 5.67 10.73
N SER A 154 16.49 6.57 9.76
CA SER A 154 17.14 6.24 8.49
C SER A 154 18.55 5.70 8.68
N PHE A 155 19.29 6.22 9.67
CA PHE A 155 20.62 5.73 10.02
C PHE A 155 20.55 4.37 10.71
N TRP A 156 19.54 4.11 11.55
CA TRP A 156 19.36 2.77 12.17
C TRP A 156 19.08 1.68 11.15
N TRP A 157 18.25 1.97 10.15
CA TRP A 157 17.84 0.99 9.14
C TRP A 157 18.91 0.76 8.07
N ASN A 158 19.76 1.74 7.78
CA ASN A 158 20.79 1.65 6.73
C ASN A 158 22.12 2.29 7.17
N PRO A 159 22.73 1.85 8.29
CA PRO A 159 23.92 2.50 8.84
C PRO A 159 25.15 2.37 7.93
N ASP A 160 25.15 1.37 7.05
CA ASP A 160 26.17 1.06 6.04
C ASP A 160 26.05 1.92 4.76
N LYS A 161 24.86 2.43 4.44
CA LYS A 161 24.61 3.19 3.21
C LYS A 161 24.31 4.66 3.45
N PHE A 162 23.53 4.99 4.48
CA PHE A 162 23.15 6.37 4.76
C PHE A 162 24.22 7.07 5.58
N VAL A 163 24.76 8.17 5.03
CA VAL A 163 25.84 8.95 5.65
C VAL A 163 25.45 9.48 7.03
N GLY A 164 24.17 9.80 7.20
CA GLY A 164 23.61 10.25 8.47
C GLY A 164 23.75 11.77 8.71
N PRO A 165 22.92 12.34 9.60
CA PRO A 165 22.90 13.77 9.90
C PRO A 165 24.25 14.42 10.19
N ALA A 166 25.09 13.81 11.04
CA ALA A 166 26.40 14.41 11.37
C ALA A 166 27.34 14.45 10.17
N GLY A 167 27.40 13.35 9.41
CA GLY A 167 28.25 13.24 8.23
C GLY A 167 27.80 14.18 7.12
N LEU A 168 26.49 14.30 6.88
CA LEU A 168 25.96 15.22 5.87
C LEU A 168 26.10 16.69 6.27
N LEU A 169 25.99 17.03 7.56
CA LEU A 169 26.31 18.39 8.03
C LEU A 169 27.80 18.72 7.80
N GLN A 170 28.70 17.77 8.05
CA GLN A 170 30.12 17.94 7.73
C GLN A 170 30.40 17.95 6.23
N ALA A 171 29.64 17.21 5.42
CA ALA A 171 29.81 17.24 3.97
C ALA A 171 29.47 18.63 3.43
N TYR A 172 28.37 19.22 3.90
CA TYR A 172 27.99 20.57 3.49
C TYR A 172 29.05 21.61 3.87
N ARG A 173 29.69 21.47 5.04
CA ARG A 173 30.80 22.35 5.45
C ARG A 173 31.87 22.48 4.37
N PHE A 174 32.32 21.37 3.78
CA PHE A 174 33.36 21.39 2.76
C PHE A 174 32.81 21.77 1.39
N ILE A 175 31.57 21.38 1.07
CA ILE A 175 30.89 21.78 -0.17
C ILE A 175 30.69 23.30 -0.24
N ALA A 176 30.44 23.96 0.89
CA ALA A 176 30.22 25.40 0.99
C ALA A 176 31.51 26.21 1.21
N ASP A 177 32.65 25.57 1.51
CA ASP A 177 33.91 26.26 1.76
C ASP A 177 34.57 26.67 0.44
N THR A 178 34.66 27.97 0.17
CA THR A 178 35.21 28.52 -1.09
C THR A 178 36.68 28.18 -1.34
N ARG A 179 37.37 27.65 -0.34
CA ARG A 179 38.76 27.17 -0.45
C ARG A 179 38.84 25.72 -0.96
N ASP A 180 37.74 24.96 -0.93
CA ASP A 180 37.66 23.57 -1.40
C ASP A 180 37.37 23.56 -2.91
N GLN A 181 38.18 22.84 -3.66
CA GLN A 181 38.07 22.70 -5.12
C GLN A 181 37.33 21.41 -5.53
N ALA A 182 36.99 20.53 -4.59
CA ALA A 182 36.37 19.23 -4.87
C ALA A 182 34.84 19.22 -4.78
N THR A 183 34.19 20.39 -4.80
CA THR A 183 32.72 20.52 -4.68
C THR A 183 31.96 19.57 -5.62
N SER A 184 32.38 19.47 -6.88
CA SER A 184 31.76 18.57 -7.86
C SER A 184 31.90 17.11 -7.47
N GLU A 185 33.11 16.67 -7.13
CA GLU A 185 33.39 15.28 -6.75
C GLU A 185 32.62 14.87 -5.47
N ARG A 186 32.54 15.78 -4.49
CA ARG A 186 31.78 15.57 -3.25
C ARG A 186 30.29 15.43 -3.52
N LEU A 187 29.74 16.20 -4.45
CA LEU A 187 28.34 16.08 -4.85
C LEU A 187 28.09 14.76 -5.60
N ASP A 188 29.01 14.33 -6.47
CA ASP A 188 28.90 13.03 -7.17
C ASP A 188 28.90 11.86 -6.17
N ASP A 189 29.77 11.87 -5.14
CA ASP A 189 29.78 10.83 -4.09
C ASP A 189 28.47 10.78 -3.27
N LEU A 190 27.75 11.90 -3.18
CA LEU A 190 26.47 11.98 -2.47
C LEU A 190 25.27 11.68 -3.39
N GLU A 191 25.45 11.61 -4.70
CA GLU A 191 24.41 11.37 -5.73
C GLU A 191 23.97 9.89 -5.75
N ASP A 192 23.59 9.36 -4.58
CA ASP A 192 23.11 8.00 -4.39
C ASP A 192 21.79 8.00 -3.59
N PRO A 193 20.78 7.20 -3.99
CA PRO A 193 19.46 7.15 -3.33
C PRO A 193 19.51 6.82 -1.84
N TYR A 194 20.56 6.18 -1.36
CA TYR A 194 20.75 5.75 0.01
C TYR A 194 21.68 6.66 0.82
N ARG A 195 22.62 7.39 0.19
CA ARG A 195 23.62 8.25 0.89
C ARG A 195 23.07 9.59 1.37
N LEU A 196 22.38 10.35 0.50
CA LEU A 196 21.81 11.67 0.83
C LEU A 196 20.27 11.62 1.00
N PHE A 197 19.58 10.94 0.08
CA PHE A 197 18.12 11.06 -0.09
C PHE A 197 17.28 10.26 0.91
N ARG A 198 17.90 9.56 1.88
CA ARG A 198 17.19 8.91 2.99
C ARG A 198 16.85 9.85 4.15
N CYS A 199 17.25 11.12 4.07
CA CYS A 199 16.75 12.14 5.00
C CYS A 199 15.31 12.55 4.64
N HIS A 200 14.36 12.18 5.51
CA HIS A 200 12.94 12.53 5.41
C HIS A 200 12.55 13.75 6.27
N THR A 201 13.52 14.55 6.71
CA THR A 201 13.27 15.82 7.40
C THR A 201 12.41 15.66 8.67
N ILE A 202 12.52 14.52 9.38
CA ILE A 202 11.78 14.25 10.63
C ILE A 202 12.28 15.14 11.79
N MET A 203 13.46 15.75 11.64
CA MET A 203 14.08 16.74 12.54
C MET A 203 14.50 16.23 13.92
N ASN A 204 14.40 14.94 14.24
CA ASN A 204 14.97 14.36 15.48
C ASN A 204 16.45 14.75 15.67
N CYS A 205 17.22 14.80 14.57
CA CYS A 205 18.63 15.16 14.58
C CYS A 205 18.91 16.59 15.07
N VAL A 206 17.96 17.51 14.86
CA VAL A 206 18.04 18.89 15.34
C VAL A 206 17.70 18.94 16.83
N ASP A 207 16.62 18.26 17.24
CA ASP A 207 16.14 18.27 18.63
C ASP A 207 17.16 17.70 19.64
N VAL A 208 17.96 16.73 19.22
CA VAL A 208 18.94 16.06 20.08
C VAL A 208 20.36 16.63 19.96
N CYS A 209 20.61 17.64 19.12
CA CYS A 209 21.96 18.15 18.93
C CYS A 209 22.41 18.95 20.17
N PRO A 210 23.44 18.51 20.92
CA PRO A 210 23.90 19.22 22.11
C PRO A 210 24.53 20.59 21.82
N LYS A 211 24.88 20.84 20.55
CA LYS A 211 25.41 22.12 20.06
C LYS A 211 24.36 22.99 19.39
N GLY A 212 23.09 22.57 19.36
CA GLY A 212 22.01 23.31 18.72
C GLY A 212 22.15 23.45 17.21
N LEU A 213 22.93 22.57 16.56
CA LEU A 213 23.15 22.63 15.12
C LEU A 213 21.92 22.12 14.38
N ASN A 214 21.80 22.52 13.12
CA ASN A 214 20.71 22.12 12.24
C ASN A 214 21.19 21.26 11.07
N PRO A 215 21.46 19.95 11.28
CA PRO A 215 21.80 19.02 10.19
C PRO A 215 20.78 19.02 9.05
N THR A 216 19.50 19.19 9.36
CA THR A 216 18.43 19.21 8.35
C THR A 216 18.60 20.37 7.38
N LYS A 217 18.96 21.57 7.86
CA LYS A 217 19.24 22.74 7.01
C LYS A 217 20.44 22.46 6.07
N ALA A 218 21.53 21.91 6.60
CA ALA A 218 22.71 21.57 5.81
C ALA A 218 22.41 20.52 4.72
N ILE A 219 21.63 19.48 5.05
CA ILE A 219 21.18 18.47 4.09
C ILE A 219 20.34 19.10 2.98
N GLY A 220 19.42 20.00 3.32
CA GLY A 220 18.63 20.75 2.34
C GLY A 220 19.51 21.56 1.38
N LYS A 221 20.56 22.22 1.89
CA LYS A 221 21.52 22.95 1.06
C LYS A 221 22.29 22.06 0.08
N ILE A 222 22.69 20.86 0.49
CA ILE A 222 23.30 19.88 -0.43
C ILE A 222 22.30 19.50 -1.54
N LYS A 223 21.04 19.22 -1.18
CA LYS A 223 19.98 18.91 -2.15
C LYS A 223 19.74 20.07 -3.13
N GLU A 224 19.76 21.32 -2.65
CA GLU A 224 19.71 22.51 -3.52
C GLU A 224 20.86 22.53 -4.52
N LEU A 225 22.11 22.34 -4.06
CA LEU A 225 23.29 22.35 -4.91
C LEU A 225 23.27 21.25 -5.98
N MET A 226 22.77 20.06 -5.64
CA MET A 226 22.59 19.00 -6.62
C MET A 226 21.63 19.41 -7.74
N VAL A 227 20.52 20.08 -7.39
CA VAL A 227 19.59 20.59 -8.42
C VAL A 227 20.23 21.68 -9.24
N LYS A 228 20.92 22.66 -8.61
CA LYS A 228 21.63 23.73 -9.34
C LYS A 228 22.52 23.11 -10.41
N ARG A 229 23.28 22.09 -10.04
CA ARG A 229 24.22 21.38 -10.92
C ARG A 229 23.49 20.63 -12.04
N ALA A 230 22.38 19.97 -11.74
CA ALA A 230 21.56 19.29 -12.73
C ALA A 230 20.92 20.29 -13.73
N VAL A 231 20.49 21.45 -13.27
CA VAL A 231 19.94 22.55 -14.09
C VAL A 231 21.01 23.21 -14.97
N CYS A 232 22.18 23.53 -14.42
CA CYS A 232 23.25 24.18 -15.19
C CYS A 232 23.83 23.26 -16.28
N ARG A 233 23.89 21.94 -16.06
CA ARG A 233 24.26 20.95 -17.11
C ARG A 233 23.30 20.96 -18.31
N LEU A 234 22.08 21.46 -18.12
CA LEU A 234 21.05 21.59 -19.16
C LEU A 234 21.01 22.99 -19.82
N GLY A 235 21.92 23.91 -19.44
CA GLY A 235 22.06 25.22 -20.08
C GLY A 235 21.09 26.31 -19.59
N TRP A 236 20.48 26.16 -18.42
CA TRP A 236 19.50 27.15 -17.91
C TRP A 236 20.08 28.07 -16.82
N ALA A 237 19.68 29.34 -16.86
CA ALA A 237 19.96 30.32 -15.83
C ALA A 237 18.75 30.44 -14.91
N ILE A 238 18.76 29.74 -13.76
CA ILE A 238 17.67 29.79 -12.78
C ILE A 238 18.10 30.59 -11.55
N ASP A 239 17.33 31.63 -11.19
CA ASP A 239 17.52 32.41 -9.96
C ASP A 239 16.94 31.68 -8.73
N LEU A 240 17.81 30.89 -8.08
CA LEU A 240 17.40 30.03 -6.97
C LEU A 240 17.18 30.78 -5.65
N ASP A 241 17.59 32.05 -5.55
CA ASP A 241 17.36 32.87 -4.36
C ASP A 241 15.89 33.30 -4.21
N ARG A 242 15.07 33.10 -5.25
CA ARG A 242 13.61 33.31 -5.24
C ARG A 242 12.81 32.11 -4.70
N LEU A 243 13.43 30.97 -4.44
CA LEU A 243 12.76 29.79 -3.89
C LEU A 243 12.56 29.92 -2.37
N SER A 244 11.36 30.34 -1.96
CA SER A 244 11.05 30.49 -0.53
C SER A 244 10.89 29.13 0.18
N TRP A 245 11.77 28.82 1.13
CA TRP A 245 11.63 27.68 2.04
C TRP A 245 10.41 27.85 2.95
N LYS A 246 9.33 27.08 2.72
CA LYS A 246 8.20 27.02 3.65
C LYS A 246 8.09 25.64 4.29
N CYS A 247 8.24 25.62 5.61
CA CYS A 247 7.98 24.44 6.42
C CYS A 247 6.47 24.26 6.60
N ARG A 248 5.92 23.13 6.14
CA ARG A 248 4.64 22.61 6.63
C ARG A 248 4.88 21.22 7.20
N ARG A 249 4.64 21.06 8.51
CA ARG A 249 4.71 19.76 9.20
C ARG A 249 6.06 19.04 9.05
N GLY A 250 7.16 19.77 9.22
CA GLY A 250 8.51 19.19 9.29
C GLY A 250 9.15 18.86 7.94
N LEU A 251 8.45 18.87 6.81
CA LEU A 251 9.06 18.72 5.47
C LEU A 251 9.21 20.09 4.80
N LEU A 252 10.39 20.35 4.23
CA LEU A 252 10.62 21.50 3.34
C LEU A 252 10.03 21.13 1.97
N GLU A 253 8.99 21.83 1.51
CA GLU A 253 8.30 21.56 0.23
C GLU A 253 9.26 21.54 -0.97
N LEU A 254 10.35 22.31 -0.89
CA LEU A 254 11.40 22.38 -1.89
C LEU A 254 12.17 21.05 -2.03
N ASP A 255 12.55 20.41 -0.92
CA ASP A 255 13.35 19.17 -0.94
C ASP A 255 12.65 18.06 -1.73
N ILE A 256 11.31 18.00 -1.67
CA ILE A 256 10.50 17.00 -2.39
C ILE A 256 10.52 17.25 -3.90
N VAL A 257 10.46 18.52 -4.31
CA VAL A 257 10.48 18.94 -5.72
C VAL A 257 11.85 18.66 -6.33
N LEU A 258 12.90 19.04 -5.61
CA LEU A 258 14.30 18.87 -5.99
C LEU A 258 14.70 17.38 -6.08
N GLU A 259 14.28 16.58 -5.10
CA GLU A 259 14.50 15.13 -5.09
C GLU A 259 13.74 14.42 -6.23
N SER A 260 12.53 14.89 -6.57
CA SER A 260 11.77 14.37 -7.71
C SER A 260 12.43 14.69 -9.05
N PHE A 261 12.96 15.90 -9.21
CA PHE A 261 13.67 16.32 -10.43
C PHE A 261 14.96 15.52 -10.64
N LEU A 262 15.82 15.42 -9.63
CA LEU A 262 17.09 14.71 -9.74
C LEU A 262 16.90 13.23 -10.08
N ARG A 263 15.84 12.58 -9.58
CA ARG A 263 15.51 11.19 -9.89
C ARG A 263 14.98 10.95 -11.30
N GLN A 264 14.42 11.98 -11.93
CA GLN A 264 13.76 11.87 -13.24
C GLN A 264 14.56 12.55 -14.36
N ARG A 265 15.68 13.20 -14.07
CA ARG A 265 16.43 14.05 -15.03
C ARG A 265 16.72 13.35 -16.35
N ASP A 266 17.16 12.10 -16.30
CA ASP A 266 17.56 11.35 -17.50
C ASP A 266 16.35 10.77 -18.27
N SER A 267 15.13 10.97 -17.78
CA SER A 267 13.86 10.50 -18.38
C SER A 267 12.96 11.61 -18.91
N LEU A 268 13.30 12.88 -18.71
CA LEU A 268 12.47 14.03 -19.11
C LEU A 268 12.80 14.47 -20.54
N ALA A 269 11.76 14.76 -21.34
CA ALA A 269 11.93 15.28 -22.69
C ALA A 269 12.39 16.76 -22.67
N GLU A 270 13.07 17.22 -23.73
CA GLU A 270 13.61 18.58 -23.85
C GLU A 270 12.56 19.70 -23.59
N GLU A 271 11.31 19.44 -23.97
CA GLU A 271 10.16 20.35 -23.79
C GLU A 271 9.66 20.41 -22.34
N GLU A 272 9.67 19.28 -21.63
CA GLU A 272 9.31 19.21 -20.19
C GLU A 272 10.40 19.84 -19.35
N LEU A 273 11.63 19.70 -19.81
CA LEU A 273 12.79 20.36 -19.26
C LEU A 273 12.62 21.90 -19.44
N ALA A 274 12.36 22.44 -20.64
CA ALA A 274 12.17 23.88 -20.84
C ALA A 274 11.04 24.50 -19.98
N ALA A 275 9.90 23.81 -19.86
CA ALA A 275 8.78 24.23 -18.99
C ALA A 275 9.17 24.27 -17.51
N LEU A 276 10.16 23.49 -17.09
CA LEU A 276 10.68 23.51 -15.73
C LEU A 276 11.53 24.75 -15.44
N GLY A 277 12.37 25.14 -16.39
CA GLY A 277 13.17 26.36 -16.31
C GLY A 277 12.30 27.60 -16.09
N GLU A 278 11.24 27.73 -16.89
CA GLU A 278 10.26 28.82 -16.76
C GLU A 278 9.52 28.81 -15.42
N LEU A 279 9.13 27.62 -14.93
CA LEU A 279 8.45 27.49 -13.65
C LEU A 279 9.30 27.99 -12.49
N LEU A 280 10.59 27.64 -12.49
CA LEU A 280 11.54 28.00 -11.46
C LEU A 280 11.92 29.49 -11.52
N ASP A 281 11.99 30.10 -12.71
CA ASP A 281 12.22 31.56 -12.89
C ASP A 281 11.01 32.43 -12.52
N SER A 282 9.80 31.91 -12.68
CA SER A 282 8.55 32.65 -12.45
C SER A 282 8.30 33.02 -10.97
N GLY A 283 9.03 32.43 -10.03
CA GLY A 283 8.82 32.61 -8.58
C GLY A 283 7.42 32.20 -8.09
N GLN A 284 6.61 31.53 -8.94
CA GLN A 284 5.27 31.10 -8.59
C GLN A 284 5.32 29.89 -7.67
N ARG A 285 4.66 29.99 -6.51
CA ARG A 285 4.53 28.87 -5.57
C ARG A 285 3.70 27.75 -6.20
N PRO A 286 4.23 26.53 -6.34
CA PRO A 286 3.37 25.37 -6.58
C PRO A 286 2.58 25.12 -5.30
N LEU A 287 1.27 25.38 -5.33
CA LEU A 287 0.38 25.11 -4.21
C LEU A 287 0.26 23.59 -4.00
N GLY A 288 1.04 23.06 -3.05
CA GLY A 288 0.87 21.73 -2.47
C GLY A 288 1.44 20.56 -3.31
N ARG A 289 1.89 19.52 -2.59
CA ARG A 289 2.34 18.16 -3.00
C ARG A 289 2.48 17.90 -4.51
N ARG A 290 3.63 17.34 -4.94
CA ARG A 290 3.99 16.62 -6.20
C ARG A 290 3.10 16.87 -7.45
N GLN A 291 1.80 16.60 -7.37
CA GLN A 291 0.77 16.97 -8.35
C GLN A 291 0.77 18.46 -8.75
N GLY A 292 1.07 19.41 -7.86
CA GLY A 292 1.09 20.84 -8.19
C GLY A 292 2.22 21.22 -9.15
N PHE A 293 3.39 20.60 -8.97
CA PHE A 293 4.57 20.79 -9.81
C PHE A 293 4.42 20.09 -11.16
N GLU A 294 3.96 18.83 -11.17
CA GLU A 294 3.62 18.10 -12.41
C GLU A 294 2.47 18.76 -13.18
N ARG A 295 1.46 19.34 -12.50
CA ARG A 295 0.43 20.16 -13.15
C ARG A 295 1.00 21.41 -13.78
N ALA A 296 1.93 22.09 -13.13
CA ALA A 296 2.44 23.35 -13.64
C ALA A 296 3.33 23.12 -14.87
N LEU A 297 4.21 22.11 -14.80
CA LEU A 297 4.96 21.55 -15.94
C LEU A 297 4.03 21.15 -17.10
N ARG A 298 2.99 20.34 -16.83
CA ARG A 298 2.02 19.91 -17.84
C ARG A 298 1.16 21.05 -18.35
N SER A 299 0.88 22.08 -17.52
CA SER A 299 0.05 23.21 -17.93
C SER A 299 0.79 24.13 -18.90
N GLN A 300 2.09 24.38 -18.69
CA GLN A 300 2.90 25.14 -19.63
C GLN A 300 3.22 24.33 -20.89
N ALA A 301 3.56 23.04 -20.76
CA ALA A 301 3.71 22.15 -21.92
C ALA A 301 2.40 21.98 -22.73
N SER A 302 1.24 22.04 -22.08
CA SER A 302 -0.08 21.96 -22.74
C SER A 302 -0.48 23.20 -23.52
N GLN A 303 0.15 24.37 -23.28
CA GLN A 303 -0.11 25.56 -24.09
C GLN A 303 0.48 25.44 -25.50
N HIS A 304 1.44 24.54 -25.71
CA HIS A 304 2.08 24.31 -27.01
C HIS A 304 1.57 23.09 -27.79
N ARG A 305 0.72 22.24 -27.20
CA ARG A 305 0.14 21.08 -27.91
C ARG A 305 -1.38 21.20 -28.00
N GLY A 306 -1.85 21.67 -29.15
CA GLY A 306 -3.27 21.67 -29.48
C GLY A 306 -3.80 20.24 -29.63
N ALA A 307 -4.78 19.86 -28.81
CA ALA A 307 -5.78 18.85 -29.15
C ALA A 307 -7.07 19.02 -28.33
N PRO A 308 -8.25 18.65 -28.88
CA PRO A 308 -9.56 19.06 -28.40
C PRO A 308 -10.28 17.96 -27.57
N ALA A 309 -11.52 18.25 -27.14
CA ALA A 309 -12.53 17.32 -26.57
C ALA A 309 -12.74 17.25 -25.04
N ARG A 310 -12.26 18.22 -24.24
CA ARG A 310 -12.64 18.33 -22.80
C ARG A 310 -13.54 19.51 -22.42
N ARG A 311 -13.92 20.37 -23.37
CA ARG A 311 -14.58 21.66 -23.06
C ARG A 311 -16.12 21.61 -22.97
N LEU A 312 -16.78 20.53 -23.38
CA LEU A 312 -18.25 20.52 -23.54
C LEU A 312 -19.08 20.15 -22.29
N ILE A 313 -18.49 19.63 -21.21
CA ILE A 313 -19.28 19.13 -20.05
C ILE A 313 -19.29 20.11 -18.87
N LYS A 314 -18.35 21.07 -18.78
CA LYS A 314 -18.24 21.95 -17.61
C LYS A 314 -19.29 23.06 -17.50
N GLU A 315 -19.99 23.40 -18.58
CA GLU A 315 -20.85 24.61 -18.59
C GLU A 315 -22.33 24.36 -18.30
N ASN A 316 -22.85 23.12 -18.32
CA ASN A 316 -24.30 22.86 -18.16
C ASN A 316 -24.74 22.14 -16.87
N ALA A 317 -23.83 21.69 -16.00
CA ALA A 317 -24.18 20.85 -14.84
C ALA A 317 -24.28 21.59 -13.48
N MET A 318 -23.86 22.86 -13.38
CA MET A 318 -23.81 23.57 -12.08
C MET A 318 -25.16 24.12 -11.58
N ASP A 319 -26.24 24.05 -12.36
CA ASP A 319 -27.54 24.65 -11.99
C ASP A 319 -28.54 23.67 -11.37
N LYS A 320 -28.37 22.34 -11.51
CA LYS A 320 -29.34 21.37 -10.99
C LYS A 320 -29.11 21.10 -9.50
N LYS A 321 -30.15 21.31 -8.68
CA LYS A 321 -30.11 21.16 -7.22
C LYS A 321 -31.27 20.31 -6.72
N ALA A 322 -31.02 19.59 -5.64
CA ALA A 322 -32.04 18.93 -4.84
C ALA A 322 -32.16 19.65 -3.50
N THR A 323 -33.39 19.89 -3.05
CA THR A 323 -33.67 20.66 -1.84
C THR A 323 -34.16 19.76 -0.72
N LEU A 324 -33.51 19.82 0.44
CA LEU A 324 -33.95 19.17 1.67
C LEU A 324 -34.73 20.18 2.53
N ASN A 325 -36.02 19.95 2.71
CA ASN A 325 -36.87 20.74 3.59
C ASN A 325 -37.04 20.05 4.94
N LEU A 326 -36.75 20.78 6.02
CA LEU A 326 -36.92 20.30 7.39
C LEU A 326 -38.24 20.84 8.00
N PRO A 327 -38.86 20.11 8.95
CA PRO A 327 -40.09 20.54 9.61
C PRO A 327 -39.97 21.87 10.39
N ASP A 328 -38.75 22.27 10.74
CA ASP A 328 -38.46 23.53 11.43
C ASP A 328 -38.37 24.74 10.47
N GLY A 329 -38.71 24.54 9.19
CA GLY A 329 -38.71 25.57 8.16
C GLY A 329 -37.34 25.82 7.51
N ARG A 330 -36.27 25.15 7.95
CA ARG A 330 -34.96 25.23 7.28
C ARG A 330 -34.98 24.46 5.96
N SER A 331 -34.31 25.03 4.96
CA SER A 331 -34.18 24.44 3.62
C SER A 331 -32.72 24.47 3.17
N PHE A 332 -32.23 23.38 2.61
CA PHE A 332 -30.85 23.25 2.16
C PHE A 332 -30.77 22.67 0.76
N ASP A 333 -30.07 23.38 -0.13
CA ASP A 333 -29.79 22.89 -1.47
C ASP A 333 -28.49 22.08 -1.53
N PHE A 334 -28.55 20.98 -2.28
CA PHE A 334 -27.43 20.10 -2.59
C PHE A 334 -27.27 19.97 -4.11
N PRO A 335 -26.04 20.01 -4.64
CA PRO A 335 -25.80 19.78 -6.06
C PRO A 335 -26.29 18.40 -6.50
N VAL A 336 -26.86 18.32 -7.71
CA VAL A 336 -27.14 17.05 -8.38
C VAL A 336 -26.05 16.82 -9.43
N MET A 337 -25.37 15.69 -9.35
CA MET A 337 -24.24 15.34 -10.21
C MET A 337 -24.65 14.23 -11.18
N PRO A 338 -24.50 14.42 -12.51
CA PRO A 338 -24.71 13.36 -13.48
C PRO A 338 -23.47 12.45 -13.58
N GLY A 339 -23.70 11.17 -13.86
CA GLY A 339 -22.67 10.29 -14.41
C GLY A 339 -22.61 10.38 -15.94
N THR A 340 -21.68 9.67 -16.57
CA THR A 340 -21.71 9.46 -18.04
C THR A 340 -22.95 8.66 -18.45
N ILE A 341 -23.30 7.67 -17.62
CA ILE A 341 -24.48 6.80 -17.70
C ILE A 341 -24.89 6.44 -16.27
N GLY A 342 -26.11 5.92 -16.09
CA GLY A 342 -26.66 5.57 -14.78
C GLY A 342 -27.40 6.73 -14.10
N PRO A 343 -27.89 6.51 -12.86
CA PRO A 343 -28.67 7.50 -12.13
C PRO A 343 -27.84 8.71 -11.70
N GLU A 344 -28.46 9.89 -11.66
CA GLU A 344 -27.87 11.08 -11.04
C GLU A 344 -27.74 10.90 -9.52
N VAL A 345 -26.76 11.56 -8.91
CA VAL A 345 -26.52 11.51 -7.45
C VAL A 345 -26.63 12.88 -6.81
N VAL A 346 -27.08 12.92 -5.56
CA VAL A 346 -27.13 14.15 -4.75
C VAL A 346 -25.86 14.26 -3.91
N ASP A 347 -25.10 15.34 -4.07
CA ASP A 347 -23.87 15.58 -3.32
C ASP A 347 -24.17 16.04 -1.87
N ILE A 348 -24.18 15.07 -0.96
CA ILE A 348 -24.41 15.29 0.46
C ILE A 348 -23.12 15.54 1.27
N ARG A 349 -21.96 15.82 0.65
CA ARG A 349 -20.70 16.06 1.37
C ARG A 349 -20.79 17.22 2.37
N SER A 350 -21.65 18.20 2.09
CA SER A 350 -21.89 19.37 2.97
C SER A 350 -23.07 19.20 3.94
N LEU A 351 -23.78 18.06 3.92
CA LEU A 351 -25.03 17.85 4.65
C LEU A 351 -24.90 18.13 6.15
N TYR A 352 -23.91 17.53 6.81
CA TYR A 352 -23.72 17.72 8.24
C TYR A 352 -23.34 19.17 8.59
N GLY A 353 -22.45 19.80 7.80
CA GLY A 353 -22.04 21.17 8.03
C GLY A 353 -23.17 22.19 7.87
N LYS A 354 -24.13 21.92 6.97
CA LYS A 354 -25.30 22.79 6.74
C LYS A 354 -26.45 22.51 7.72
N SER A 355 -26.79 21.25 7.95
CA SER A 355 -28.02 20.85 8.65
C SER A 355 -27.82 20.39 10.10
N GLY A 356 -26.61 19.93 10.46
CA GLY A 356 -26.34 19.21 11.71
C GLY A 356 -26.79 17.74 11.70
N MET A 357 -27.23 17.21 10.55
CA MET A 357 -27.79 15.85 10.42
C MET A 357 -26.92 14.94 9.56
N PHE A 358 -27.12 13.63 9.70
CA PHE A 358 -26.58 12.59 8.81
C PHE A 358 -27.72 11.85 8.14
N THR A 359 -27.45 11.22 6.99
CA THR A 359 -28.33 10.18 6.44
C THR A 359 -28.24 8.90 7.27
N TYR A 360 -29.27 8.06 7.19
CA TYR A 360 -29.30 6.73 7.79
C TYR A 360 -29.66 5.71 6.71
N ASP A 361 -28.64 5.04 6.18
CA ASP A 361 -28.77 4.07 5.09
C ASP A 361 -28.01 2.77 5.44
N PRO A 362 -28.54 1.94 6.35
CA PRO A 362 -27.93 0.65 6.68
C PRO A 362 -27.82 -0.24 5.44
N GLY A 363 -26.58 -0.59 5.09
CA GLY A 363 -26.29 -1.41 3.91
C GLY A 363 -26.00 -0.63 2.63
N PHE A 364 -25.95 0.70 2.69
CA PHE A 364 -25.58 1.58 1.57
C PHE A 364 -26.45 1.37 0.31
N LEU A 365 -27.75 1.16 0.49
CA LEU A 365 -28.67 0.85 -0.61
C LEU A 365 -28.95 2.05 -1.51
N SER A 366 -28.79 3.27 -0.99
CA SER A 366 -29.05 4.52 -1.69
C SER A 366 -27.87 5.50 -1.59
N THR A 367 -26.68 4.98 -1.26
CA THR A 367 -25.45 5.77 -1.09
C THR A 367 -24.41 5.38 -2.14
N ALA A 368 -24.17 6.25 -3.11
CA ALA A 368 -23.02 6.13 -4.00
C ALA A 368 -21.74 6.56 -3.26
N SER A 369 -20.83 5.62 -2.99
CA SER A 369 -19.66 5.86 -2.14
C SER A 369 -18.42 6.39 -2.87
N CYS A 370 -18.37 6.30 -4.20
CA CYS A 370 -17.22 6.71 -5.00
C CYS A 370 -17.62 7.04 -6.44
N ASN A 371 -16.75 7.78 -7.13
CA ASN A 371 -16.73 7.82 -8.58
C ASN A 371 -15.94 6.61 -9.12
N SER A 372 -16.35 6.05 -10.25
CA SER A 372 -15.63 4.95 -10.89
C SER A 372 -15.82 4.94 -12.41
N THR A 373 -14.78 4.50 -13.10
CA THR A 373 -14.71 4.37 -14.55
C THR A 373 -14.43 2.92 -14.99
N ILE A 374 -14.42 1.98 -14.03
CA ILE A 374 -13.97 0.59 -14.26
C ILE A 374 -15.10 -0.26 -14.85
N THR A 375 -16.22 -0.35 -14.14
CA THR A 375 -17.33 -1.25 -14.47
C THR A 375 -18.64 -0.51 -14.31
N TYR A 376 -19.58 -0.75 -15.22
CA TYR A 376 -20.95 -0.26 -15.14
C TYR A 376 -21.93 -1.43 -15.18
N ILE A 377 -22.98 -1.32 -14.37
CA ILE A 377 -24.08 -2.28 -14.34
C ILE A 377 -25.42 -1.56 -14.48
N ASP A 378 -26.26 -2.07 -15.39
CA ASP A 378 -27.70 -1.79 -15.36
C ASP A 378 -28.45 -3.08 -15.03
N GLY A 379 -28.94 -3.16 -13.80
CA GLY A 379 -29.64 -4.34 -13.30
C GLY A 379 -30.99 -4.57 -13.95
N ASP A 380 -31.67 -3.51 -14.41
CA ASP A 380 -32.98 -3.63 -15.03
C ASP A 380 -32.85 -4.03 -16.51
N ALA A 381 -31.87 -3.48 -17.22
CA ALA A 381 -31.58 -3.84 -18.61
C ALA A 381 -30.74 -5.13 -18.76
N GLY A 382 -30.11 -5.61 -17.69
CA GLY A 382 -29.22 -6.78 -17.75
C GLY A 382 -27.88 -6.47 -18.41
N VAL A 383 -27.34 -5.27 -18.21
CA VAL A 383 -26.08 -4.82 -18.83
C VAL A 383 -24.94 -4.94 -17.83
N LEU A 384 -23.81 -5.49 -18.29
CA LEU A 384 -22.52 -5.46 -17.60
C LEU A 384 -21.45 -4.99 -18.59
N MET A 385 -20.71 -3.95 -18.24
CA MET A 385 -19.62 -3.44 -19.07
C MET A 385 -18.35 -3.25 -18.25
N TYR A 386 -17.21 -3.71 -18.79
CA TYR A 386 -15.89 -3.34 -18.30
C TYR A 386 -15.32 -2.28 -19.24
N ARG A 387 -14.99 -1.10 -18.72
CA ARG A 387 -14.48 0.05 -19.49
C ARG A 387 -15.35 0.39 -20.72
N GLY A 388 -16.65 0.18 -20.62
CA GLY A 388 -17.62 0.41 -21.71
C GLY A 388 -17.80 -0.74 -22.69
N TYR A 389 -17.00 -1.81 -22.61
CA TYR A 389 -17.16 -3.01 -23.44
C TYR A 389 -18.16 -3.98 -22.78
N PRO A 390 -19.20 -4.44 -23.50
CA PRO A 390 -20.12 -5.47 -23.00
C PRO A 390 -19.40 -6.76 -22.63
N ILE A 391 -19.81 -7.38 -21.53
CA ILE A 391 -19.14 -8.57 -20.99
C ILE A 391 -19.14 -9.75 -21.97
N GLU A 392 -20.19 -9.91 -22.77
CA GLU A 392 -20.31 -10.99 -23.76
C GLU A 392 -19.24 -10.85 -24.84
N GLN A 393 -18.98 -9.61 -25.29
CA GLN A 393 -17.95 -9.35 -26.29
C GLN A 393 -16.56 -9.66 -25.75
N LEU A 394 -16.27 -9.27 -24.50
CA LEU A 394 -14.98 -9.57 -23.89
C LEU A 394 -14.77 -11.07 -23.69
N ALA A 395 -15.78 -11.80 -23.23
CA ALA A 395 -15.65 -13.22 -22.96
C ALA A 395 -15.70 -14.11 -24.23
N GLU A 396 -16.15 -13.56 -25.37
CA GLU A 396 -16.03 -14.20 -26.69
C GLU A 396 -14.70 -13.90 -27.38
N ASN A 397 -14.17 -12.67 -27.25
CA ASN A 397 -13.10 -12.17 -28.12
C ASN A 397 -11.76 -11.91 -27.40
N CYS A 398 -11.73 -11.87 -26.07
CA CYS A 398 -10.53 -11.62 -25.28
C CYS A 398 -10.16 -12.83 -24.42
N ASP A 399 -8.89 -12.88 -24.04
CA ASP A 399 -8.42 -13.74 -22.95
C ASP A 399 -8.45 -13.01 -21.59
N PHE A 400 -8.26 -13.77 -20.51
CA PHE A 400 -8.26 -13.21 -19.17
C PHE A 400 -7.16 -12.16 -18.93
N LEU A 401 -5.98 -12.28 -19.56
CA LEU A 401 -4.89 -11.31 -19.37
C LEU A 401 -5.15 -10.00 -20.13
N GLU A 402 -5.78 -10.04 -21.30
CA GLU A 402 -6.31 -8.84 -21.98
C GLU A 402 -7.36 -8.15 -21.12
N THR A 403 -8.27 -8.92 -20.51
CA THR A 403 -9.27 -8.38 -19.58
C THR A 403 -8.61 -7.75 -18.35
N CYS A 404 -7.55 -8.38 -17.82
CA CYS A 404 -6.76 -7.82 -16.73
C CYS A 404 -6.12 -6.48 -17.11
N TYR A 405 -5.51 -6.42 -18.30
CA TYR A 405 -4.92 -5.20 -18.83
C TYR A 405 -5.98 -4.10 -18.98
N LEU A 406 -7.14 -4.41 -19.56
CA LEU A 406 -8.25 -3.48 -19.74
C LEU A 406 -8.71 -2.86 -18.41
N LEU A 407 -8.91 -3.71 -17.39
CA LEU A 407 -9.37 -3.25 -16.08
C LEU A 407 -8.36 -2.33 -15.40
N LEU A 408 -7.06 -2.65 -15.50
CA LEU A 408 -5.97 -1.84 -14.92
C LEU A 408 -5.73 -0.53 -15.66
N ASN A 409 -5.72 -0.57 -17.00
CA ASN A 409 -5.21 0.52 -17.83
C ASN A 409 -6.29 1.39 -18.48
N GLY A 410 -7.54 0.91 -18.51
CA GLY A 410 -8.68 1.64 -19.07
C GLY A 410 -8.99 1.35 -20.54
N GLU A 411 -8.01 0.84 -21.30
CA GLU A 411 -8.11 0.55 -22.73
C GLU A 411 -7.61 -0.88 -23.02
N LEU A 412 -8.06 -1.48 -24.12
CA LEU A 412 -7.53 -2.77 -24.58
C LEU A 412 -6.06 -2.62 -25.03
N PRO A 413 -5.20 -3.63 -24.79
CA PRO A 413 -3.81 -3.56 -25.20
C PRO A 413 -3.66 -3.70 -26.72
N ASP A 414 -2.69 -3.00 -27.31
CA ASP A 414 -2.15 -3.39 -28.61
C ASP A 414 -1.27 -4.65 -28.50
N ALA A 415 -0.78 -5.17 -29.63
CA ALA A 415 0.02 -6.40 -29.65
C ALA A 415 1.33 -6.31 -28.83
N ALA A 416 1.98 -5.15 -28.82
CA ALA A 416 3.23 -4.94 -28.08
C ALA A 416 2.95 -4.84 -26.57
N GLN A 417 1.92 -4.09 -26.19
CA GLN A 417 1.44 -3.96 -24.82
C GLN A 417 0.99 -5.31 -24.26
N LYS A 418 0.22 -6.09 -25.04
CA LYS A 418 -0.22 -7.45 -24.65
C LYS A 418 0.98 -8.33 -24.39
N LYS A 419 1.95 -8.37 -25.31
CA LYS A 419 3.16 -9.17 -25.16
C LYS A 419 3.93 -8.78 -23.89
N GLN A 420 4.16 -7.48 -23.68
CA GLN A 420 4.87 -6.99 -22.48
C GLN A 420 4.13 -7.35 -21.18
N PHE A 421 2.81 -7.18 -21.17
CA PHE A 421 1.99 -7.49 -20.00
C PHE A 421 2.03 -8.98 -19.67
N VAL A 422 1.83 -9.84 -20.67
CA VAL A 422 1.94 -11.30 -20.53
C VAL A 422 3.32 -11.70 -20.06
N ASP A 423 4.39 -11.20 -20.70
CA ASP A 423 5.78 -11.48 -20.33
C ASP A 423 6.04 -11.08 -18.87
N THR A 424 5.54 -9.92 -18.43
CA THR A 424 5.69 -9.46 -17.04
C THR A 424 4.98 -10.39 -16.06
N VAL A 425 3.73 -10.78 -16.36
CA VAL A 425 2.94 -11.67 -15.49
C VAL A 425 3.58 -13.04 -15.36
N ILE A 426 3.94 -13.70 -16.47
CA ILE A 426 4.46 -15.08 -16.44
C ILE A 426 5.78 -15.19 -15.66
N HIS A 427 6.63 -14.17 -15.74
CA HIS A 427 7.92 -14.13 -15.01
C HIS A 427 7.77 -13.81 -13.51
N HIS A 428 6.55 -13.54 -13.02
CA HIS A 428 6.27 -13.30 -11.60
C HIS A 428 5.39 -14.39 -10.96
N THR A 429 5.07 -15.46 -11.69
CA THR A 429 4.16 -16.53 -11.22
C THR A 429 4.70 -17.36 -10.05
N MET A 430 6.02 -17.54 -9.98
CA MET A 430 6.65 -18.30 -8.90
C MET A 430 6.57 -17.54 -7.56
N VAL A 431 6.19 -18.25 -6.50
CA VAL A 431 6.16 -17.70 -5.13
C VAL A 431 7.53 -17.89 -4.46
N HIS A 432 7.84 -17.06 -3.45
CA HIS A 432 9.05 -17.25 -2.66
C HIS A 432 9.02 -18.62 -1.97
N ASP A 433 10.11 -19.40 -2.03
CA ASP A 433 10.12 -20.79 -1.56
C ASP A 433 9.69 -20.94 -0.09
N GLN A 434 10.09 -20.00 0.78
CA GLN A 434 9.67 -19.98 2.18
C GLN A 434 8.14 -19.93 2.38
N LEU A 435 7.36 -19.49 1.39
CA LEU A 435 5.90 -19.53 1.44
C LEU A 435 5.38 -20.97 1.53
N THR A 436 6.07 -21.95 0.96
CA THR A 436 5.72 -23.38 1.07
C THR A 436 5.68 -23.84 2.53
N ARG A 437 6.58 -23.31 3.38
CA ARG A 437 6.61 -23.61 4.82
C ARG A 437 5.41 -23.00 5.55
N PHE A 438 4.91 -21.85 5.09
CA PHE A 438 3.72 -21.23 5.66
C PHE A 438 2.48 -22.11 5.47
N PHE A 439 2.34 -22.80 4.32
CA PHE A 439 1.26 -23.77 4.10
C PHE A 439 1.27 -24.92 5.13
N THR A 440 2.45 -25.35 5.58
CA THR A 440 2.56 -26.45 6.56
C THR A 440 2.06 -26.09 7.96
N GLY A 441 1.85 -24.80 8.25
CA GLY A 441 1.25 -24.34 9.51
C GLY A 441 -0.26 -24.55 9.60
N PHE A 442 -0.94 -24.83 8.48
CA PHE A 442 -2.36 -25.16 8.48
C PHE A 442 -2.58 -26.66 8.75
N ARG A 443 -3.80 -27.02 9.14
CA ARG A 443 -4.23 -28.42 9.12
C ARG A 443 -4.57 -28.83 7.68
N ARG A 444 -4.42 -30.12 7.34
CA ARG A 444 -4.79 -30.64 6.01
C ARG A 444 -6.29 -30.53 5.70
N ASP A 445 -7.13 -30.56 6.73
CA ASP A 445 -8.59 -30.39 6.62
C ASP A 445 -9.03 -28.91 6.73
N ALA A 446 -8.08 -27.96 6.69
CA ALA A 446 -8.43 -26.55 6.64
C ALA A 446 -9.15 -26.21 5.33
N HIS A 447 -10.24 -25.45 5.43
CA HIS A 447 -10.96 -24.98 4.25
C HIS A 447 -10.04 -24.14 3.35
N PRO A 448 -9.96 -24.38 2.03
CA PRO A 448 -9.05 -23.67 1.13
C PRO A 448 -9.15 -22.14 1.18
N MET A 449 -10.37 -21.58 1.36
CA MET A 449 -10.54 -20.14 1.56
C MET A 449 -9.86 -19.60 2.83
N ALA A 450 -9.85 -20.36 3.93
CA ALA A 450 -9.14 -19.95 5.15
C ALA A 450 -7.63 -19.91 4.92
N VAL A 451 -7.10 -20.92 4.22
CA VAL A 451 -5.69 -20.97 3.79
C VAL A 451 -5.38 -19.77 2.90
N LEU A 452 -6.27 -19.45 1.94
CA LEU A 452 -6.09 -18.34 1.01
C LEU A 452 -6.05 -16.98 1.74
N VAL A 453 -6.96 -16.72 2.68
CA VAL A 453 -6.94 -15.50 3.51
C VAL A 453 -5.62 -15.37 4.27
N GLY A 454 -5.17 -16.46 4.92
CA GLY A 454 -3.92 -16.46 5.68
C GLY A 454 -2.68 -16.25 4.81
N VAL A 455 -2.57 -16.98 3.70
CA VAL A 455 -1.41 -16.92 2.79
C VAL A 455 -1.33 -15.56 2.10
N VAL A 456 -2.43 -15.05 1.55
CA VAL A 456 -2.45 -13.73 0.88
C VAL A 456 -2.17 -12.60 1.87
N GLY A 457 -2.72 -12.67 3.09
CA GLY A 457 -2.40 -11.71 4.14
C GLY A 457 -0.93 -11.74 4.56
N ALA A 458 -0.30 -12.91 4.55
CA ALA A 458 1.12 -13.08 4.86
C ALA A 458 2.05 -12.54 3.76
N LEU A 459 1.59 -12.37 2.51
CA LEU A 459 2.44 -11.92 1.40
C LEU A 459 3.12 -10.57 1.66
N SER A 460 2.49 -9.67 2.44
CA SER A 460 3.13 -8.40 2.79
C SER A 460 4.40 -8.56 3.63
N ALA A 461 4.58 -9.68 4.33
CA ALA A 461 5.80 -9.99 5.06
C ALA A 461 6.95 -10.46 4.14
N PHE A 462 6.64 -10.99 2.97
CA PHE A 462 7.63 -11.44 1.97
C PHE A 462 7.97 -10.34 0.95
N TYR A 463 6.97 -9.50 0.62
CA TYR A 463 7.05 -8.49 -0.43
C TYR A 463 6.96 -7.08 0.16
N HIS A 464 7.74 -6.82 1.22
CA HIS A 464 7.73 -5.54 1.93
C HIS A 464 8.47 -4.40 1.17
N ASP A 465 9.15 -4.74 0.09
CA ASP A 465 9.83 -3.84 -0.85
C ASP A 465 8.86 -2.96 -1.65
N SER A 466 7.62 -3.39 -1.87
CA SER A 466 6.64 -2.71 -2.72
C SER A 466 5.31 -2.37 -2.00
N LEU A 467 5.36 -1.87 -0.76
CA LEU A 467 4.14 -1.59 0.05
C LEU A 467 3.74 -0.12 0.17
N ASP A 468 4.58 0.83 -0.25
CA ASP A 468 4.19 2.25 -0.26
C ASP A 468 3.12 2.50 -1.33
N ILE A 469 1.87 2.59 -0.88
CA ILE A 469 0.69 2.82 -1.72
C ILE A 469 0.72 4.18 -2.42
N ASN A 470 1.54 5.14 -1.96
CA ASN A 470 1.68 6.45 -2.60
C ASN A 470 2.69 6.43 -3.74
N ASN A 471 3.51 5.37 -3.85
CA ASN A 471 4.42 5.18 -4.98
C ASN A 471 3.70 4.43 -6.11
N PRO A 472 3.48 5.06 -7.29
CA PRO A 472 2.83 4.41 -8.44
C PRO A 472 3.50 3.10 -8.86
N GLU A 473 4.84 3.05 -8.86
CA GLU A 473 5.60 1.86 -9.24
C GLU A 473 5.37 0.71 -8.25
N HIS A 474 5.31 1.00 -6.95
CA HIS A 474 4.99 -0.02 -5.95
C HIS A 474 3.56 -0.56 -6.12
N ARG A 475 2.61 0.31 -6.46
CA ARG A 475 1.22 -0.11 -6.75
C ARG A 475 1.16 -1.03 -7.96
N GLU A 476 1.94 -0.73 -9.00
CA GLU A 476 2.06 -1.53 -10.21
C GLU A 476 2.72 -2.88 -9.92
N ILE A 477 3.88 -2.89 -9.25
CA ILE A 477 4.58 -4.13 -8.83
C ILE A 477 3.65 -5.01 -7.98
N ALA A 478 2.93 -4.43 -7.01
CA ALA A 478 2.00 -5.17 -6.19
C ALA A 478 0.84 -5.77 -7.01
N ALA A 479 0.30 -5.03 -7.98
CA ALA A 479 -0.74 -5.51 -8.87
C ALA A 479 -0.26 -6.70 -9.72
N PHE A 480 0.92 -6.58 -10.35
CA PHE A 480 1.52 -7.68 -11.11
C PHE A 480 1.78 -8.90 -10.23
N ARG A 481 2.34 -8.70 -9.02
CA ARG A 481 2.60 -9.81 -8.08
C ARG A 481 1.32 -10.52 -7.67
N LEU A 482 0.24 -9.78 -7.40
CA LEU A 482 -1.06 -10.37 -7.04
C LEU A 482 -1.65 -11.17 -8.21
N ILE A 483 -1.72 -10.58 -9.41
CA ILE A 483 -2.25 -11.25 -10.60
C ILE A 483 -1.43 -12.49 -10.97
N ALA A 484 -0.10 -12.40 -10.89
CA ALA A 484 0.79 -13.49 -11.27
C ALA A 484 0.80 -14.64 -10.25
N LYS A 485 0.79 -14.33 -8.94
CA LYS A 485 1.02 -15.34 -7.88
C LYS A 485 -0.25 -16.00 -7.39
N LEU A 486 -1.40 -15.36 -7.53
CA LEU A 486 -2.64 -15.90 -6.98
C LEU A 486 -3.06 -17.24 -7.60
N PRO A 487 -2.89 -17.51 -8.92
CA PRO A 487 -3.10 -18.86 -9.47
C PRO A 487 -2.23 -19.92 -8.81
N THR A 488 -0.95 -19.61 -8.59
CA THR A 488 0.00 -20.51 -7.91
C THR A 488 -0.47 -20.79 -6.48
N ILE A 489 -0.87 -19.76 -5.74
CA ILE A 489 -1.34 -19.89 -4.35
C ILE A 489 -2.63 -20.71 -4.27
N VAL A 490 -3.60 -20.47 -5.17
CA VAL A 490 -4.86 -21.20 -5.22
C VAL A 490 -4.62 -22.67 -5.58
N ALA A 491 -3.76 -22.95 -6.55
CA ALA A 491 -3.39 -24.33 -6.89
C ALA A 491 -2.64 -25.03 -5.74
N MET A 492 -1.75 -24.33 -5.04
CA MET A 492 -1.11 -24.84 -3.82
C MET A 492 -2.12 -25.15 -2.72
N ALA A 493 -3.14 -24.31 -2.50
CA ALA A 493 -4.20 -24.57 -1.53
C ALA A 493 -4.97 -25.86 -1.86
N TYR A 494 -5.29 -26.08 -3.15
CA TYR A 494 -5.89 -27.33 -3.60
C TYR A 494 -4.96 -28.53 -3.35
N LYS A 495 -3.73 -28.51 -3.87
CA LYS A 495 -2.74 -29.60 -3.70
C LYS A 495 -2.49 -29.90 -2.22
N TYR A 496 -2.46 -28.87 -1.38
CA TYR A 496 -2.31 -29.02 0.06
C TYR A 496 -3.51 -29.79 0.66
N SER A 497 -4.74 -29.43 0.29
CA SER A 497 -5.95 -30.09 0.81
C SER A 497 -6.05 -31.57 0.42
N VAL A 498 -5.60 -31.94 -0.79
CA VAL A 498 -5.66 -33.33 -1.27
C VAL A 498 -4.39 -34.15 -1.00
N GLY A 499 -3.41 -33.58 -0.30
CA GLY A 499 -2.18 -34.28 0.08
C GLY A 499 -1.18 -34.51 -1.07
N GLN A 500 -1.30 -33.79 -2.17
CA GLN A 500 -0.43 -33.91 -3.35
C GLN A 500 0.74 -32.90 -3.30
N PRO A 501 1.85 -33.15 -4.01
CA PRO A 501 2.95 -32.19 -4.12
C PRO A 501 2.52 -30.92 -4.86
N PHE A 502 3.13 -29.79 -4.51
CA PHE A 502 2.94 -28.54 -5.25
C PHE A 502 3.56 -28.64 -6.64
N ILE A 503 2.83 -28.13 -7.62
CA ILE A 503 3.24 -28.11 -9.02
C ILE A 503 3.65 -26.68 -9.37
N TYR A 504 4.90 -26.50 -9.81
CA TYR A 504 5.42 -25.20 -10.20
C TYR A 504 4.80 -24.70 -11.52
N PRO A 505 4.70 -23.36 -11.69
CA PRO A 505 4.25 -22.76 -12.93
C PRO A 505 5.20 -23.07 -14.10
N LYS A 506 4.65 -23.06 -15.31
CA LYS A 506 5.34 -23.28 -16.58
C LYS A 506 5.11 -22.08 -17.50
N ASN A 507 6.20 -21.46 -17.97
CA ASN A 507 6.16 -20.21 -18.75
C ASN A 507 5.70 -20.41 -20.20
N ASP A 508 5.73 -21.64 -20.72
CA ASP A 508 5.29 -22.02 -22.07
C ASP A 508 3.77 -22.23 -22.17
N LEU A 509 3.05 -22.21 -21.05
CA LEU A 509 1.60 -22.33 -20.99
C LEU A 509 0.93 -20.96 -20.84
N SER A 510 -0.27 -20.82 -21.42
CA SER A 510 -1.13 -19.66 -21.15
C SER A 510 -1.48 -19.57 -19.67
N TYR A 511 -1.92 -18.40 -19.20
CA TYR A 511 -2.27 -18.16 -17.79
C TYR A 511 -3.22 -19.24 -17.24
N THR A 512 -4.27 -19.53 -17.99
CA THR A 512 -5.32 -20.48 -17.62
C THR A 512 -4.87 -21.93 -17.78
N ALA A 513 -4.14 -22.27 -18.86
CA ALA A 513 -3.58 -23.62 -19.02
C ALA A 513 -2.58 -23.95 -17.91
N ASN A 514 -1.76 -22.96 -17.52
CA ASN A 514 -0.81 -23.09 -16.42
C ASN A 514 -1.53 -23.31 -15.07
N PHE A 515 -2.59 -22.54 -14.79
CA PHE A 515 -3.42 -22.75 -13.60
C PHE A 515 -4.01 -24.16 -13.54
N MET A 516 -4.63 -24.62 -14.63
CA MET A 516 -5.20 -25.97 -14.71
C MET A 516 -4.13 -27.05 -14.51
N ARG A 517 -2.95 -26.89 -15.11
CA ARG A 517 -1.82 -27.79 -14.88
C ARG A 517 -1.41 -27.80 -13.41
N MET A 518 -1.27 -26.64 -12.78
CA MET A 518 -0.87 -26.58 -11.37
C MET A 518 -1.91 -27.22 -10.44
N MET A 519 -3.19 -27.14 -10.78
CA MET A 519 -4.28 -27.83 -10.08
C MET A 519 -4.20 -29.35 -10.28
N PHE A 520 -4.07 -29.86 -11.50
CA PHE A 520 -4.37 -31.27 -11.77
C PHE A 520 -3.16 -32.16 -12.06
N ALA A 521 -2.03 -31.61 -12.51
CA ALA A 521 -0.85 -32.43 -12.80
C ALA A 521 -0.31 -33.14 -11.57
N VAL A 522 0.23 -34.34 -11.76
CA VAL A 522 0.98 -35.09 -10.74
C VAL A 522 2.33 -35.50 -11.33
N PRO A 523 3.34 -35.79 -10.49
CA PRO A 523 4.64 -36.24 -11.02
C PRO A 523 4.62 -37.61 -11.71
N ALA A 524 3.54 -38.39 -11.53
CA ALA A 524 3.46 -39.75 -12.02
C ALA A 524 3.12 -39.86 -13.53
N GLU A 525 2.65 -38.79 -14.17
CA GLU A 525 2.27 -38.80 -15.59
C GLU A 525 2.28 -37.39 -16.19
N ASP A 526 2.34 -37.32 -17.52
CA ASP A 526 2.27 -36.06 -18.24
C ASP A 526 0.83 -35.51 -18.27
N TYR A 527 0.66 -34.30 -17.75
CA TYR A 527 -0.61 -33.58 -17.84
C TYR A 527 -0.83 -33.07 -19.27
N LYS A 528 -1.91 -33.52 -19.90
CA LYS A 528 -2.32 -33.07 -21.24
C LYS A 528 -3.31 -31.92 -21.13
N VAL A 529 -2.96 -30.80 -21.75
CA VAL A 529 -3.84 -29.62 -21.83
C VAL A 529 -4.99 -29.93 -22.80
N ASN A 530 -6.22 -29.61 -22.40
CA ASN A 530 -7.40 -29.64 -23.27
C ASN A 530 -7.88 -28.22 -23.52
N ASP A 531 -7.80 -27.77 -24.77
CA ASP A 531 -8.09 -26.37 -25.13
C ASP A 531 -9.55 -25.97 -24.90
N VAL A 532 -10.51 -26.90 -25.00
CA VAL A 532 -11.93 -26.62 -24.69
C VAL A 532 -12.07 -26.29 -23.20
N LEU A 533 -11.43 -27.09 -22.35
CA LEU A 533 -11.50 -26.89 -20.89
C LEU A 533 -10.74 -25.63 -20.46
N VAL A 534 -9.61 -25.32 -21.11
CA VAL A 534 -8.87 -24.07 -20.89
C VAL A 534 -9.74 -22.87 -21.25
N ARG A 535 -10.39 -22.86 -22.42
CA ARG A 535 -11.30 -21.77 -22.81
C ARG A 535 -12.46 -21.60 -21.83
N ALA A 536 -13.04 -22.71 -21.36
CA ALA A 536 -14.12 -22.66 -20.38
C ALA A 536 -13.69 -22.03 -19.05
N MET A 537 -12.50 -22.40 -18.54
CA MET A 537 -11.94 -21.79 -17.33
C MET A 537 -11.56 -20.31 -17.55
N ASP A 538 -11.06 -19.96 -18.74
CA ASP A 538 -10.70 -18.58 -19.07
C ASP A 538 -11.94 -17.67 -19.08
N ARG A 539 -13.05 -18.15 -19.67
CA ARG A 539 -14.36 -17.48 -19.59
C ARG A 539 -14.85 -17.33 -18.15
N ILE A 540 -14.66 -18.35 -17.29
CA ILE A 540 -14.97 -18.23 -15.85
C ILE A 540 -14.17 -17.08 -15.25
N PHE A 541 -12.87 -16.96 -15.54
CA PHE A 541 -12.07 -15.86 -15.01
C PHE A 541 -12.56 -14.48 -15.50
N ILE A 542 -12.85 -14.31 -16.79
CA ILE A 542 -13.34 -13.05 -17.36
C ILE A 542 -14.67 -12.62 -16.72
N LEU A 543 -15.63 -13.55 -16.61
CA LEU A 543 -16.97 -13.28 -16.07
C LEU A 543 -17.00 -12.96 -14.58
N HIS A 544 -15.90 -13.27 -13.87
CA HIS A 544 -15.74 -12.99 -12.45
C HIS A 544 -14.71 -11.89 -12.17
N ALA A 545 -14.08 -11.30 -13.20
CA ALA A 545 -12.97 -10.36 -13.07
C ALA A 545 -13.30 -9.11 -12.24
N ASP A 546 -14.44 -8.47 -12.48
CA ASP A 546 -14.96 -7.37 -11.65
C ASP A 546 -16.49 -7.39 -11.58
N HIS A 547 -17.08 -6.71 -10.60
CA HIS A 547 -18.54 -6.56 -10.53
C HIS A 547 -18.92 -5.32 -9.72
N GLU A 548 -18.31 -4.19 -10.07
CA GLU A 548 -18.60 -2.86 -9.51
C GLU A 548 -18.52 -2.82 -7.96
N GLN A 549 -19.36 -2.02 -7.29
CA GLN A 549 -19.27 -1.76 -5.84
C GLN A 549 -19.98 -2.82 -4.98
N ASN A 550 -19.64 -4.10 -5.20
CA ASN A 550 -20.11 -5.19 -4.35
C ASN A 550 -19.39 -5.25 -2.99
N ALA A 551 -19.91 -6.02 -2.03
CA ALA A 551 -19.41 -6.08 -0.65
C ALA A 551 -17.89 -6.30 -0.53
N SER A 552 -17.33 -7.22 -1.32
CA SER A 552 -15.88 -7.48 -1.31
C SER A 552 -15.06 -6.33 -1.89
N THR A 553 -15.51 -5.72 -2.99
CA THR A 553 -14.85 -4.53 -3.57
C THR A 553 -14.92 -3.34 -2.62
N SER A 554 -16.07 -3.10 -2.00
CA SER A 554 -16.24 -2.06 -0.96
C SER A 554 -15.35 -2.33 0.25
N THR A 555 -15.13 -3.59 0.62
CA THR A 555 -14.20 -3.97 1.69
C THR A 555 -12.76 -3.64 1.32
N VAL A 556 -12.33 -3.98 0.10
CA VAL A 556 -10.98 -3.65 -0.41
C VAL A 556 -10.77 -2.14 -0.44
N ARG A 557 -11.74 -1.37 -0.95
CA ARG A 557 -11.69 0.11 -0.94
C ARG A 557 -11.64 0.65 0.49
N LEU A 558 -12.53 0.20 1.38
CA LEU A 558 -12.58 0.68 2.75
C LEU A 558 -11.29 0.38 3.52
N ALA A 559 -10.77 -0.85 3.42
CA ALA A 559 -9.49 -1.23 4.02
C ALA A 559 -8.34 -0.40 3.44
N GLY A 560 -8.26 -0.29 2.11
CA GLY A 560 -7.23 0.50 1.43
C GLY A 560 -7.26 1.98 1.81
N SER A 561 -8.45 2.55 2.07
CA SER A 561 -8.60 3.96 2.46
C SER A 561 -7.96 4.32 3.81
N SER A 562 -7.60 3.32 4.61
CA SER A 562 -6.83 3.51 5.85
C SER A 562 -5.32 3.62 5.61
N GLY A 563 -4.87 3.34 4.38
CA GLY A 563 -3.45 3.21 4.04
C GLY A 563 -2.92 1.78 4.13
N ALA A 564 -3.79 0.78 4.28
CA ALA A 564 -3.38 -0.62 4.35
C ALA A 564 -2.70 -1.07 3.05
N ASN A 565 -1.71 -1.96 3.19
CA ASN A 565 -0.96 -2.48 2.06
C ASN A 565 -1.86 -3.31 1.12
N PRO A 566 -1.55 -3.39 -0.19
CA PRO A 566 -2.43 -4.03 -1.18
C PRO A 566 -2.69 -5.51 -0.89
N PHE A 567 -1.70 -6.28 -0.41
CA PHE A 567 -1.89 -7.69 -0.08
C PHE A 567 -2.91 -7.89 1.06
N ALA A 568 -2.82 -7.06 2.11
CA ALA A 568 -3.79 -7.07 3.20
C ALA A 568 -5.20 -6.64 2.74
N CYS A 569 -5.28 -5.66 1.82
CA CYS A 569 -6.55 -5.24 1.24
C CYS A 569 -7.20 -6.38 0.45
N ILE A 570 -6.44 -7.08 -0.40
CA ILE A 570 -6.94 -8.25 -1.13
C ILE A 570 -7.33 -9.37 -0.18
N ALA A 571 -6.55 -9.66 0.86
CA ALA A 571 -6.91 -10.65 1.88
C ALA A 571 -8.26 -10.32 2.57
N ALA A 572 -8.53 -9.04 2.85
CA ALA A 572 -9.82 -8.59 3.37
C ALA A 572 -10.95 -8.78 2.34
N GLY A 573 -10.68 -8.53 1.05
CA GLY A 573 -11.59 -8.84 -0.05
C GLY A 573 -11.94 -10.32 -0.13
N ILE A 574 -10.95 -11.20 -0.02
CA ILE A 574 -11.10 -12.67 0.00
C ILE A 574 -11.93 -13.11 1.20
N ALA A 575 -11.64 -12.58 2.39
CA ALA A 575 -12.41 -12.90 3.60
C ALA A 575 -13.89 -12.47 3.47
N CYS A 576 -14.14 -11.30 2.89
CA CYS A 576 -15.50 -10.82 2.62
C CYS A 576 -16.21 -11.66 1.55
N LEU A 577 -15.50 -12.05 0.49
CA LEU A 577 -16.03 -12.90 -0.57
C LEU A 577 -16.38 -14.31 -0.07
N TRP A 578 -15.66 -14.83 0.92
CA TRP A 578 -15.96 -16.13 1.53
C TRP A 578 -17.32 -16.18 2.25
N GLY A 579 -17.88 -15.02 2.63
CA GLY A 579 -19.20 -14.97 3.27
C GLY A 579 -20.26 -15.65 2.41
N PRO A 580 -21.13 -16.51 2.98
CA PRO A 580 -22.10 -17.31 2.22
C PRO A 580 -23.16 -16.45 1.50
N ALA A 581 -23.41 -15.24 1.98
CA ALA A 581 -24.30 -14.27 1.35
C ALA A 581 -23.63 -13.48 0.19
N HIS A 582 -22.37 -13.79 -0.13
CA HIS A 582 -21.62 -13.16 -1.21
C HIS A 582 -21.05 -14.22 -2.16
N GLY A 583 -19.76 -14.57 -2.08
CA GLY A 583 -19.11 -15.49 -3.03
C GLY A 583 -19.22 -16.98 -2.70
N GLY A 584 -19.84 -17.36 -1.58
CA GLY A 584 -20.15 -18.76 -1.25
C GLY A 584 -21.42 -19.31 -1.93
N ALA A 585 -22.08 -18.51 -2.78
CA ALA A 585 -23.33 -18.89 -3.42
C ALA A 585 -23.17 -20.03 -4.45
N ASN A 586 -22.02 -20.10 -5.12
CA ASN A 586 -21.67 -21.18 -6.07
C ASN A 586 -21.50 -22.54 -5.38
N GLU A 587 -20.80 -22.57 -4.24
CA GLU A 587 -20.68 -23.77 -3.40
C GLU A 587 -22.05 -24.21 -2.87
N ALA A 588 -22.85 -23.26 -2.38
CA ALA A 588 -24.20 -23.56 -1.90
C ALA A 588 -25.14 -24.06 -3.01
N ALA A 589 -24.99 -23.57 -4.25
CA ALA A 589 -25.75 -24.06 -5.40
C ALA A 589 -25.45 -25.53 -5.71
N LEU A 590 -24.18 -25.95 -5.68
CA LEU A 590 -23.85 -27.37 -5.87
C LEU A 590 -24.18 -28.25 -4.68
N ASN A 591 -23.95 -27.78 -3.45
CA ASN A 591 -24.36 -28.53 -2.27
C ASN A 591 -25.88 -28.78 -2.28
N MET A 592 -26.67 -27.77 -2.68
CA MET A 592 -28.11 -27.93 -2.91
C MET A 592 -28.42 -29.02 -3.95
N LEU A 593 -27.71 -29.04 -5.10
CA LEU A 593 -27.93 -30.08 -6.11
C LEU A 593 -27.55 -31.49 -5.60
N GLU A 594 -26.48 -31.60 -4.81
CA GLU A 594 -26.09 -32.87 -4.20
C GLU A 594 -27.09 -33.33 -3.12
N GLU A 595 -27.63 -32.41 -2.31
CA GLU A 595 -28.67 -32.67 -1.31
C GLU A 595 -29.99 -33.14 -1.93
N ILE A 596 -30.40 -32.53 -3.05
CA ILE A 596 -31.57 -32.99 -3.81
C ILE A 596 -31.31 -34.41 -4.33
N GLY A 597 -30.10 -34.68 -4.81
CA GLY A 597 -29.68 -36.00 -5.27
C GLY A 597 -30.23 -36.37 -6.64
N ASP A 598 -31.55 -36.56 -6.79
CA ASP A 598 -32.13 -37.04 -8.04
C ASP A 598 -33.24 -36.12 -8.57
N ALA A 599 -33.41 -36.08 -9.90
CA ALA A 599 -34.42 -35.26 -10.56
C ALA A 599 -35.86 -35.58 -10.08
N SER A 600 -36.12 -36.83 -9.65
CA SER A 600 -37.41 -37.23 -9.07
C SER A 600 -37.76 -36.52 -7.76
N LYS A 601 -36.77 -35.97 -7.04
CA LYS A 601 -36.96 -35.25 -5.77
C LYS A 601 -37.16 -33.74 -5.92
N ILE A 602 -37.02 -33.20 -7.14
CA ILE A 602 -37.22 -31.77 -7.39
C ILE A 602 -38.61 -31.27 -6.94
N PRO A 603 -39.74 -31.97 -7.21
CA PRO A 603 -41.05 -31.47 -6.80
C PRO A 603 -41.18 -31.26 -5.29
N GLU A 604 -40.59 -32.15 -4.48
CA GLU A 604 -40.57 -32.03 -3.02
C GLU A 604 -39.70 -30.84 -2.58
N PHE A 605 -38.50 -30.70 -3.16
CA PHE A 605 -37.60 -29.60 -2.86
C PHE A 605 -38.23 -28.23 -3.21
N ILE A 606 -38.88 -28.12 -4.38
CA ILE A 606 -39.57 -26.91 -4.80
C ILE A 606 -40.71 -26.56 -3.85
N LYS A 607 -41.44 -27.56 -3.34
CA LYS A 607 -42.47 -27.34 -2.32
C LYS A 607 -41.87 -26.73 -1.05
N GLN A 608 -40.71 -27.20 -0.61
CA GLN A 608 -40.01 -26.63 0.55
C GLN A 608 -39.55 -25.20 0.30
N VAL A 609 -38.97 -24.89 -0.88
CA VAL A 609 -38.56 -23.53 -1.26
C VAL A 609 -39.74 -22.54 -1.28
N LYS A 610 -40.94 -23.00 -1.62
CA LYS A 610 -42.15 -22.18 -1.64
C LYS A 610 -42.76 -21.96 -0.24
N ASP A 611 -42.42 -22.81 0.72
CA ASP A 611 -42.88 -22.69 2.10
C ASP A 611 -42.06 -21.62 2.85
N LYS A 612 -42.74 -20.57 3.32
CA LYS A 612 -42.11 -19.47 4.05
C LYS A 612 -41.52 -19.89 5.41
N ASN A 613 -41.93 -21.05 5.95
CA ASN A 613 -41.50 -21.54 7.25
C ASN A 613 -40.34 -22.54 7.18
N SER A 614 -39.98 -23.02 5.98
CA SER A 614 -38.92 -24.03 5.81
C SER A 614 -37.51 -23.45 6.00
N GLY A 615 -37.33 -22.17 5.67
CA GLY A 615 -36.00 -21.54 5.58
C GLY A 615 -35.19 -21.97 4.35
N THR A 616 -35.69 -22.90 3.54
CA THR A 616 -35.01 -23.43 2.34
C THR A 616 -34.98 -22.38 1.23
N LYS A 617 -33.81 -22.21 0.60
CA LYS A 617 -33.63 -21.28 -0.53
C LYS A 617 -33.15 -22.02 -1.76
N LEU A 618 -33.58 -21.53 -2.92
CA LEU A 618 -33.08 -21.99 -4.21
C LEU A 618 -31.76 -21.25 -4.51
N MET A 619 -30.63 -21.91 -4.25
CA MET A 619 -29.28 -21.34 -4.39
C MET A 619 -28.84 -21.31 -5.86
N GLY A 620 -28.18 -20.23 -6.29
CA GLY A 620 -27.82 -19.99 -7.70
C GLY A 620 -28.94 -19.37 -8.54
N PHE A 621 -30.03 -18.93 -7.91
CA PHE A 621 -31.18 -18.30 -8.57
C PHE A 621 -31.50 -16.93 -7.96
N GLY A 622 -31.88 -15.99 -8.82
CA GLY A 622 -32.07 -14.59 -8.48
C GLY A 622 -30.74 -13.83 -8.36
N HIS A 623 -30.83 -12.50 -8.34
CA HIS A 623 -29.67 -11.64 -8.25
C HIS A 623 -30.03 -10.31 -7.58
N ARG A 624 -29.09 -9.73 -6.82
CA ARG A 624 -29.33 -8.49 -6.05
C ARG A 624 -29.41 -7.24 -6.94
N VAL A 625 -28.65 -7.24 -8.03
CA VAL A 625 -28.59 -6.15 -9.02
C VAL A 625 -29.48 -6.45 -10.23
N TYR A 626 -29.18 -7.51 -10.99
CA TYR A 626 -30.01 -7.96 -12.11
C TYR A 626 -31.42 -8.38 -11.70
N LYS A 627 -32.43 -7.68 -12.22
CA LYS A 627 -33.83 -8.01 -11.97
C LYS A 627 -34.38 -8.99 -12.99
N ASN A 628 -34.00 -8.90 -14.26
CA ASN A 628 -34.69 -9.65 -15.32
C ASN A 628 -33.88 -10.83 -15.87
N TYR A 629 -32.56 -10.70 -16.01
CA TYR A 629 -31.65 -11.80 -16.35
C TYR A 629 -30.20 -11.39 -16.04
N ASP A 630 -29.33 -12.37 -15.79
CA ASP A 630 -27.88 -12.14 -15.64
C ASP A 630 -27.19 -12.31 -17.01
N PRO A 631 -26.56 -11.27 -17.58
CA PRO A 631 -25.90 -11.35 -18.88
C PRO A 631 -24.83 -12.44 -18.96
N ARG A 632 -24.15 -12.69 -17.84
CA ARG A 632 -23.06 -13.67 -17.75
C ARG A 632 -23.59 -15.12 -17.77
N ALA A 633 -24.81 -15.34 -17.31
CA ALA A 633 -25.40 -16.66 -17.20
C ALA A 633 -25.65 -17.28 -18.58
N LYS A 634 -26.01 -16.46 -19.58
CA LYS A 634 -26.20 -16.91 -20.97
C LYS A 634 -24.92 -17.54 -21.53
N LEU A 635 -23.80 -16.83 -21.45
CA LEU A 635 -22.51 -17.31 -21.96
C LEU A 635 -21.99 -18.53 -21.16
N MET A 636 -22.21 -18.53 -19.85
CA MET A 636 -21.80 -19.67 -19.01
C MET A 636 -22.64 -20.93 -19.31
N ARG A 637 -23.91 -20.78 -19.70
CA ARG A 637 -24.75 -21.88 -20.15
C ARG A 637 -24.22 -22.50 -21.45
N GLU A 638 -23.82 -21.68 -22.42
CA GLU A 638 -23.19 -22.15 -23.66
C GLU A 638 -21.87 -22.91 -23.36
N THR A 639 -21.03 -22.32 -22.51
CA THR A 639 -19.78 -22.92 -22.03
C THR A 639 -20.02 -24.25 -21.31
N CYS A 640 -21.12 -24.36 -20.55
CA CYS A 640 -21.51 -25.60 -19.90
C CYS A 640 -21.79 -26.71 -20.91
N HIS A 641 -22.54 -26.42 -21.97
CA HIS A 641 -22.77 -27.40 -23.03
C HIS A 641 -21.48 -27.81 -23.75
N GLU A 642 -20.59 -26.87 -24.06
CA GLU A 642 -19.29 -27.17 -24.69
C GLU A 642 -18.45 -28.15 -23.85
N VAL A 643 -18.29 -27.89 -22.55
CA VAL A 643 -17.50 -28.73 -21.64
C VAL A 643 -18.10 -30.12 -21.48
N LEU A 644 -19.42 -30.21 -21.40
CA LEU A 644 -20.09 -31.49 -21.21
C LEU A 644 -20.02 -32.37 -22.45
N ASN A 645 -20.12 -31.77 -23.63
CA ASN A 645 -19.95 -32.47 -24.90
C ASN A 645 -18.52 -33.02 -25.02
N GLU A 646 -17.52 -32.19 -24.72
CA GLU A 646 -16.10 -32.57 -24.77
C GLU A 646 -15.77 -33.72 -23.80
N LEU A 647 -16.34 -33.70 -22.59
CA LEU A 647 -16.12 -34.72 -21.57
C LEU A 647 -17.05 -35.93 -21.69
N GLY A 648 -18.01 -35.92 -22.62
CA GLY A 648 -19.00 -36.99 -22.78
C GLY A 648 -19.95 -37.16 -21.59
N LEU A 649 -20.22 -36.09 -20.82
CA LEU A 649 -20.94 -36.12 -19.55
C LEU A 649 -22.48 -35.95 -19.67
N HIS A 650 -23.06 -36.18 -20.85
CA HIS A 650 -24.51 -36.02 -21.08
C HIS A 650 -25.41 -36.84 -20.16
N ASN A 651 -24.91 -37.97 -19.65
CA ASN A 651 -25.64 -38.85 -18.74
C ASN A 651 -25.39 -38.58 -17.26
N ASP A 652 -24.63 -37.54 -16.92
CA ASP A 652 -24.34 -37.19 -15.54
C ASP A 652 -25.63 -36.85 -14.77
N ARG A 653 -25.77 -37.44 -13.58
CA ARG A 653 -26.93 -37.29 -12.70
C ARG A 653 -27.18 -35.82 -12.32
N LEU A 654 -26.14 -35.12 -11.85
CA LEU A 654 -26.28 -33.74 -11.39
C LEU A 654 -26.58 -32.79 -12.55
N PHE A 655 -26.05 -33.09 -13.74
CA PHE A 655 -26.36 -32.29 -14.92
C PHE A 655 -27.83 -32.42 -15.34
N LYS A 656 -28.37 -33.64 -15.39
CA LYS A 656 -29.80 -33.86 -15.65
C LYS A 656 -30.69 -33.16 -14.62
N LEU A 657 -30.28 -33.23 -13.35
CA LEU A 657 -30.93 -32.53 -12.26
C LEU A 657 -30.89 -31.00 -12.45
N ALA A 658 -29.73 -30.45 -12.82
CA ALA A 658 -29.55 -29.01 -13.04
C ALA A 658 -30.42 -28.50 -14.19
N ILE A 659 -30.47 -29.18 -15.34
CA ILE A 659 -31.34 -28.81 -16.47
C ILE A 659 -32.82 -28.85 -16.06
N ALA A 660 -33.22 -29.90 -15.34
CA ALA A 660 -34.60 -30.04 -14.89
C ALA A 660 -34.99 -28.91 -13.92
N LEU A 661 -34.08 -28.53 -13.03
CA LEU A 661 -34.28 -27.44 -12.07
C LEU A 661 -34.30 -26.06 -12.78
N GLU A 662 -33.41 -25.84 -13.75
CA GLU A 662 -33.41 -24.66 -14.64
C GLU A 662 -34.76 -24.50 -15.32
N LYS A 663 -35.26 -25.56 -15.97
CA LYS A 663 -36.54 -25.55 -16.67
C LYS A 663 -37.70 -25.18 -15.73
N ILE A 664 -37.74 -25.79 -14.54
CA ILE A 664 -38.78 -25.50 -13.55
C ILE A 664 -38.72 -24.04 -13.10
N ALA A 665 -37.55 -23.50 -12.81
CA ALA A 665 -37.42 -22.11 -12.38
C ALA A 665 -37.85 -21.09 -13.47
N LEU A 666 -37.72 -21.46 -14.75
CA LEU A 666 -38.13 -20.64 -15.88
C LEU A 666 -39.65 -20.73 -16.19
N GLU A 667 -40.29 -21.86 -15.87
CA GLU A 667 -41.69 -22.12 -16.21
C GLU A 667 -42.67 -21.94 -15.04
N ASP A 668 -42.21 -22.09 -13.79
CA ASP A 668 -43.06 -22.07 -12.61
C ASP A 668 -43.36 -20.63 -12.13
N GLU A 669 -44.66 -20.32 -12.03
CA GLU A 669 -45.19 -18.99 -11.73
C GLU A 669 -44.59 -18.36 -10.45
N TYR A 670 -44.30 -19.17 -9.43
CA TYR A 670 -43.71 -18.68 -8.18
C TYR A 670 -42.34 -18.02 -8.39
N PHE A 671 -41.52 -18.62 -9.24
CA PHE A 671 -40.14 -18.18 -9.51
C PHE A 671 -40.14 -17.05 -10.52
N VAL A 672 -40.96 -17.14 -11.57
CA VAL A 672 -41.13 -16.08 -12.58
C VAL A 672 -41.63 -14.79 -11.94
N SER A 673 -42.67 -14.84 -11.10
CA SER A 673 -43.24 -13.65 -10.45
C SER A 673 -42.26 -12.98 -9.48
N ARG A 674 -41.29 -13.75 -8.95
CA ARG A 674 -40.22 -13.28 -8.04
C ARG A 674 -38.90 -13.02 -8.74
N LYS A 675 -38.85 -13.22 -10.06
CA LYS A 675 -37.66 -13.03 -10.90
C LYS A 675 -36.44 -13.85 -10.43
N LEU A 676 -36.68 -15.10 -10.03
CA LEU A 676 -35.66 -16.02 -9.54
C LEU A 676 -35.06 -16.83 -10.71
N TYR A 677 -34.32 -16.15 -11.59
CA TYR A 677 -33.67 -16.76 -12.75
C TYR A 677 -32.30 -17.36 -12.39
N PRO A 678 -31.82 -18.41 -13.07
CA PRO A 678 -30.46 -18.92 -12.90
C PRO A 678 -29.43 -17.81 -13.13
N ASN A 679 -28.45 -17.69 -12.25
CA ASN A 679 -27.37 -16.71 -12.36
C ASN A 679 -26.03 -17.39 -12.76
N VAL A 680 -24.96 -16.60 -12.89
CA VAL A 680 -23.65 -17.12 -13.28
C VAL A 680 -23.09 -18.20 -12.32
N ASP A 681 -23.42 -18.13 -11.02
CA ASP A 681 -22.92 -19.07 -10.01
C ASP A 681 -23.47 -20.48 -10.22
N PHE A 682 -24.72 -20.59 -10.69
CA PHE A 682 -25.35 -21.88 -11.00
C PHE A 682 -24.58 -22.64 -12.09
N TYR A 683 -24.38 -22.00 -13.25
CA TYR A 683 -23.70 -22.66 -14.37
C TYR A 683 -22.19 -22.83 -14.14
N SER A 684 -21.54 -21.84 -13.53
CA SER A 684 -20.10 -21.93 -13.25
C SER A 684 -19.77 -23.03 -12.23
N GLY A 685 -20.65 -23.31 -11.26
CA GLY A 685 -20.50 -24.44 -10.36
C GLY A 685 -20.52 -25.77 -11.10
N ILE A 686 -21.48 -25.96 -12.02
CA ILE A 686 -21.60 -27.17 -12.85
C ILE A 686 -20.35 -27.37 -13.71
N VAL A 687 -19.88 -26.32 -14.38
CA VAL A 687 -18.67 -26.36 -15.21
C VAL A 687 -17.45 -26.73 -14.36
N GLN A 688 -17.22 -26.06 -13.23
CA GLN A 688 -16.07 -26.35 -12.37
C GLN A 688 -16.08 -27.79 -11.85
N ARG A 689 -17.25 -28.31 -11.47
CA ARG A 689 -17.39 -29.72 -11.06
C ARG A 689 -17.10 -30.67 -12.21
N ALA A 690 -17.56 -30.37 -13.43
CA ALA A 690 -17.25 -31.17 -14.62
C ALA A 690 -15.74 -31.20 -14.89
N LEU A 691 -15.02 -30.11 -14.59
CA LEU A 691 -13.55 -30.03 -14.66
C LEU A 691 -12.83 -30.79 -13.53
N GLY A 692 -13.55 -31.42 -12.60
CA GLY A 692 -12.98 -32.14 -11.46
C GLY A 692 -12.52 -31.22 -10.31
N ILE A 693 -12.97 -29.97 -10.29
CA ILE A 693 -12.66 -29.02 -9.21
C ILE A 693 -13.58 -29.33 -8.03
N PRO A 694 -13.05 -29.53 -6.81
CA PRO A 694 -13.89 -29.74 -5.64
C PRO A 694 -14.63 -28.45 -5.26
N VAL A 695 -15.85 -28.60 -4.73
CA VAL A 695 -16.74 -27.49 -4.37
C VAL A 695 -16.06 -26.44 -3.47
N SER A 696 -15.24 -26.89 -2.52
CA SER A 696 -14.50 -26.03 -1.58
C SER A 696 -13.46 -25.09 -2.24
N MET A 697 -13.17 -25.29 -3.54
CA MET A 697 -12.25 -24.44 -4.32
C MET A 697 -12.97 -23.39 -5.16
N PHE A 698 -14.30 -23.42 -5.28
CA PHE A 698 -15.03 -22.53 -6.19
C PHE A 698 -14.86 -21.07 -5.81
N THR A 699 -15.01 -20.73 -4.54
CA THR A 699 -14.79 -19.35 -4.08
C THR A 699 -13.30 -18.96 -4.12
N CYS A 700 -12.36 -19.92 -4.09
CA CYS A 700 -10.93 -19.62 -4.30
C CYS A 700 -10.64 -19.22 -5.75
N ILE A 701 -11.24 -19.91 -6.71
CA ILE A 701 -11.17 -19.58 -8.13
C ILE A 701 -11.88 -18.26 -8.42
N PHE A 702 -13.02 -18.02 -7.79
CA PHE A 702 -13.69 -16.73 -7.85
C PHE A 702 -12.76 -15.63 -7.29
N SER A 703 -12.13 -15.84 -6.14
CA SER A 703 -11.16 -14.89 -5.56
C SER A 703 -9.97 -14.62 -6.49
N LEU A 704 -9.46 -15.66 -7.17
CA LEU A 704 -8.42 -15.54 -8.19
C LEU A 704 -8.83 -14.56 -9.29
N ALA A 705 -9.96 -14.84 -9.93
CA ALA A 705 -10.50 -14.04 -11.01
C ALA A 705 -10.77 -12.59 -10.56
N ARG A 706 -11.45 -12.43 -9.42
CA ARG A 706 -11.89 -11.15 -8.89
C ARG A 706 -10.74 -10.24 -8.43
N THR A 707 -9.54 -10.78 -8.24
CA THR A 707 -8.41 -10.00 -7.74
C THR A 707 -8.01 -8.87 -8.68
N VAL A 708 -8.16 -9.02 -10.00
CA VAL A 708 -7.88 -7.92 -10.93
C VAL A 708 -8.88 -6.78 -10.81
N GLY A 709 -10.17 -7.08 -10.60
CA GLY A 709 -11.18 -6.07 -10.30
C GLY A 709 -10.88 -5.36 -8.98
N TRP A 710 -10.58 -6.11 -7.91
CA TRP A 710 -10.22 -5.52 -6.62
C TRP A 710 -9.01 -4.60 -6.69
N ILE A 711 -7.94 -5.00 -7.39
CA ILE A 711 -6.74 -4.16 -7.49
C ILE A 711 -6.98 -2.94 -8.38
N ALA A 712 -7.74 -3.05 -9.47
CA ALA A 712 -8.12 -1.91 -10.30
C ALA A 712 -8.95 -0.90 -9.50
N GLN A 713 -9.94 -1.38 -8.74
CA GLN A 713 -10.79 -0.58 -7.86
C GLN A 713 -9.98 0.09 -6.74
N TRP A 714 -9.00 -0.61 -6.17
CA TRP A 714 -8.07 -0.05 -5.19
C TRP A 714 -7.13 1.00 -5.80
N GLN A 715 -6.57 0.75 -6.99
CA GLN A 715 -5.70 1.70 -7.69
C GLN A 715 -6.44 2.98 -8.08
N GLU A 716 -7.67 2.85 -8.59
CA GLU A 716 -8.55 3.99 -8.90
C GLU A 716 -8.81 4.82 -7.63
N MET A 717 -9.17 4.17 -6.52
CA MET A 717 -9.41 4.85 -5.25
C MET A 717 -8.16 5.57 -4.71
N ILE A 718 -6.99 4.93 -4.69
CA ILE A 718 -5.76 5.51 -4.15
C ILE A 718 -5.23 6.65 -5.05
N SER A 719 -5.52 6.60 -6.34
CA SER A 719 -5.09 7.62 -7.31
C SER A 719 -6.10 8.78 -7.44
N ASP A 720 -7.28 8.65 -6.86
CA ASP A 720 -8.35 9.66 -6.91
C ASP A 720 -7.93 10.93 -6.13
N PRO A 721 -7.93 12.13 -6.75
CA PRO A 721 -7.67 13.38 -6.02
C PRO A 721 -8.73 13.70 -4.95
N GLU A 722 -9.94 13.15 -5.03
CA GLU A 722 -10.99 13.28 -4.02
C GLU A 722 -10.86 12.26 -2.88
N TYR A 723 -9.83 11.39 -2.94
CA TYR A 723 -9.56 10.36 -1.94
C TYR A 723 -9.60 10.86 -0.50
N LYS A 724 -10.37 10.16 0.33
CA LYS A 724 -10.44 10.34 1.79
C LYS A 724 -10.61 8.99 2.48
N ILE A 725 -10.12 8.91 3.72
CA ILE A 725 -10.35 7.74 4.57
C ILE A 725 -11.85 7.49 4.78
N GLY A 726 -12.30 6.27 4.54
CA GLY A 726 -13.67 5.84 4.79
C GLY A 726 -13.94 5.77 6.29
N ARG A 727 -14.85 6.61 6.79
CA ARG A 727 -15.21 6.67 8.21
C ARG A 727 -16.70 6.98 8.42
N PRO A 728 -17.59 5.98 8.24
CA PRO A 728 -19.04 6.18 8.35
C PRO A 728 -19.46 6.60 9.77
N ARG A 729 -20.69 7.12 9.87
CA ARG A 729 -21.33 7.51 11.14
C ARG A 729 -22.32 6.44 11.60
N GLN A 730 -22.82 6.61 12.83
CA GLN A 730 -23.80 5.72 13.44
C GLN A 730 -24.97 6.51 14.03
N LEU A 731 -26.13 5.87 14.11
CA LEU A 731 -27.24 6.29 14.95
C LEU A 731 -27.11 5.62 16.32
N TYR A 732 -26.62 6.35 17.32
CA TYR A 732 -26.42 5.79 18.66
C TYR A 732 -27.75 5.59 19.40
N LYS A 733 -28.05 4.34 19.77
CA LYS A 733 -29.23 3.94 20.57
C LYS A 733 -28.85 3.27 21.90
N GLY A 734 -27.62 3.46 22.36
CA GLY A 734 -27.14 2.91 23.62
C GLY A 734 -27.52 3.76 24.83
N ALA A 735 -27.06 3.36 26.02
CA ALA A 735 -27.26 4.13 27.24
C ALA A 735 -26.63 5.54 27.12
N VAL A 736 -27.28 6.55 27.70
CA VAL A 736 -26.68 7.88 27.86
C VAL A 736 -25.51 7.81 28.87
N LYS A 737 -24.93 8.97 29.21
CA LYS A 737 -23.92 9.04 30.27
C LYS A 737 -24.46 8.41 31.56
N ARG A 738 -23.73 7.43 32.09
CA ARG A 738 -23.96 6.82 33.41
C ARG A 738 -22.63 6.73 34.14
N ASP A 739 -22.65 6.96 35.44
CA ASP A 739 -21.43 6.94 36.23
C ASP A 739 -20.91 5.52 36.39
N PHE A 740 -19.58 5.39 36.39
CA PHE A 740 -18.94 4.10 36.61
C PHE A 740 -19.20 3.64 38.03
N VAL A 741 -19.76 2.44 38.16
CA VAL A 741 -19.95 1.80 39.46
C VAL A 741 -18.82 0.78 39.67
N PRO A 742 -17.94 0.99 40.67
CA PRO A 742 -16.90 0.02 41.02
C PRO A 742 -17.51 -1.35 41.29
N MET A 743 -16.81 -2.43 40.92
CA MET A 743 -17.31 -3.81 41.05
C MET A 743 -17.97 -4.15 42.40
N PRO A 744 -17.46 -3.70 43.56
CA PRO A 744 -18.10 -3.96 44.86
C PRO A 744 -19.45 -3.27 45.08
N LYS A 745 -19.86 -2.36 44.20
CA LYS A 745 -21.05 -1.50 44.32
C LYS A 745 -22.05 -1.68 43.16
N ARG A 746 -21.79 -2.61 42.23
CA ARG A 746 -22.59 -2.84 41.01
C ARG A 746 -23.89 -3.55 41.28
#